data_AF-A0A9R1C9E6-F1
#
_entry.id   AF-A0A9R1C9E6-F1
#
_cell.length_a   1.000
_cell.length_b   1.000
_cell.length_c   1.000
_cell.angle_alpha   90.00
_cell.angle_beta   90.00
_cell.angle_gamma   90.00
#
_symmetry.space_group_name_H-M   'P 1'
#
loop_
_entity.id
_entity.type
_entity.pdbx_description
1 polymer ?
#
loop_
_entity_poly.entity_id
_entity_poly.type
_entity_poly.pdbx_seq_one_letter_code
_entity_poly.pdbx_strand_id
1 'polypeptide(L)'
;MDIIIDLKNEKRSKVNVEMSWKISVAERKDNFWDKLPWIRNNQNIERHVYVTIQNISVPKEIVYDKDKLFSIVSKQQEFGMETFPVGIWLTQQDTPFQLFFNQQAISDCNEAQQRIPKKYSISFDVVVLDEDNNKIDSHQESINITFASLDVKPYFAINIEKTTIQYSSQLSEVKIGEIVAWIEEAYKYTPKLNIETKIGIFNGTTDMGDVLFFKNMDGSRTQEWKDLLKPSRKELQRFEMYIDLSRISNPIEETECLTIENHSKFSVEYSPEIIQPLAELTEQLTIKRDGQSAELKVMIGDDVDDTLTFMDDGKNIQISEFSFTPNSKMQRQLTISLANAATDGSVKQAGVIIRNFSISDSVCNDIKVLDANGKTQSMFTTIDGDNWEELNSLGGLFLKNGKDSFTSLDLTFNPSRIAEVVGTDSECTFVVDTVVSFDYYENKKGQPYSDESFKHFTMTLRWNLQLEPYPEWLCVDYGSSAIVCKYDKKIINLKRQKDQVFSNERNGYDKFTEDTFEDGTKFLSSDILFHQLNPNQTETSLCMEQSQTEPYNTLAVCLSPTSSLVVNEVQRQLPCLKILVGNENLPANAFYDQFPYLRIDEGTGKVSHVKLKDAKSANEKNCLANVTNIFEEAYNELFRYFVSPITGDKRKLNKVVLTYPNTYTPTHLGILRDIAYKTFPYLRDGYLKFVSESDAVAAYYLANWSKFNKVGNIKEKETVLVYDMGAGTLDITVLDKCTTKTNTIEVEVRGKIGTGKAGNYLDYTIACILQELGLIPIQLISTDFVANSAIRVDMLNLKNAIKTEIKPHLAPGETISYTVGHKSWSVEADKIINHPKFQRYLHDVTTKIFKQIGMYIGSDFDITTVILSGRSCRLQVLRESIEEAIKSLSNKDIRLVEFDSQKDEEKTLVAEGAIAQVSKFDIPTSKVKIKSRRLYASYGIMFQELGGHLHYVELLNHNDIPYAKTSGIFDGKNINVNGTSSSAYIRLVQTYMSPEETEANYNMGNTEFISDMEEFDMANFNNADKLNVRLRLDRNNNVSLYVNGLKSIASTPKGVDLTSDITKQSIWPVTI
;
A
#
# COMPACT_ATOMS: atom_id res chain seq x y z
N MET A 1 -32.33 -4.25 103.84
CA MET A 1 -31.65 -5.51 103.42
C MET A 1 -30.65 -5.24 102.30
N ASP A 2 -29.52 -5.95 102.20
CA ASP A 2 -28.54 -5.80 101.10
C ASP A 2 -28.44 -7.08 100.24
N ILE A 3 -28.54 -6.95 98.92
CA ILE A 3 -28.57 -8.06 97.95
C ILE A 3 -27.53 -7.83 96.84
N ILE A 4 -26.81 -8.89 96.45
CA ILE A 4 -25.88 -8.87 95.32
C ILE A 4 -26.53 -9.57 94.12
N ILE A 5 -26.67 -8.86 93.00
CA ILE A 5 -27.23 -9.39 91.75
C ILE A 5 -26.10 -9.80 90.82
N ASP A 6 -25.97 -11.11 90.60
CA ASP A 6 -25.08 -11.67 89.58
C ASP A 6 -25.83 -11.82 88.25
N LEU A 7 -25.49 -11.00 87.26
CA LEU A 7 -26.09 -11.03 85.91
C LEU A 7 -25.75 -12.30 85.11
N LYS A 8 -24.65 -12.99 85.42
CA LYS A 8 -24.28 -14.24 84.74
C LYS A 8 -25.04 -15.45 85.30
N ASN A 9 -25.68 -15.33 86.46
CA ASN A 9 -26.48 -16.40 87.04
C ASN A 9 -27.95 -16.33 86.60
N GLU A 10 -28.34 -17.17 85.65
CA GLU A 10 -29.71 -17.22 85.11
C GLU A 10 -30.75 -17.78 86.12
N LYS A 11 -30.32 -18.47 87.19
CA LYS A 11 -31.20 -19.13 88.17
C LYS A 11 -31.10 -18.50 89.57
N ARG A 12 -31.28 -17.18 89.66
CA ARG A 12 -31.31 -16.47 90.96
C ARG A 12 -32.57 -16.82 91.76
N SER A 13 -32.49 -17.04 93.06
CA SER A 13 -33.65 -17.35 93.91
C SER A 13 -34.35 -16.08 94.41
N LYS A 14 -35.63 -16.21 94.78
CA LYS A 14 -36.33 -15.18 95.56
C LYS A 14 -35.75 -15.12 96.97
N VAL A 15 -35.69 -13.93 97.56
CA VAL A 15 -35.17 -13.74 98.92
C VAL A 15 -36.24 -13.15 99.81
N ASN A 16 -36.40 -13.68 101.02
CA ASN A 16 -37.38 -13.17 101.97
C ASN A 16 -36.96 -11.77 102.46
N VAL A 17 -37.88 -10.83 102.41
CA VAL A 17 -37.77 -9.47 102.91
C VAL A 17 -38.21 -9.51 104.37
N GLU A 18 -37.28 -9.30 105.31
CA GLU A 18 -37.47 -9.47 106.76
C GLU A 18 -37.75 -10.93 107.20
N MET A 19 -37.52 -11.26 108.49
CA MET A 19 -37.66 -12.64 108.97
C MET A 19 -39.13 -13.08 109.18
N SER A 20 -40.04 -12.16 109.48
CA SER A 20 -41.48 -12.45 109.61
C SER A 20 -42.34 -11.20 109.58
N TRP A 21 -43.33 -11.14 108.68
CA TRP A 21 -44.38 -10.11 108.71
C TRP A 21 -45.60 -10.63 109.45
N LYS A 22 -46.29 -9.76 110.20
CA LYS A 22 -47.57 -10.09 110.82
C LYS A 22 -48.51 -8.89 110.85
N ILE A 23 -49.81 -9.18 110.71
CA ILE A 23 -50.89 -8.21 110.91
C ILE A 23 -51.45 -8.43 112.32
N SER A 24 -51.34 -7.42 113.17
CA SER A 24 -51.80 -7.48 114.57
C SER A 24 -53.09 -6.70 114.75
N VAL A 25 -54.14 -7.34 115.27
CA VAL A 25 -55.44 -6.70 115.56
C VAL A 25 -55.42 -6.11 116.98
N ALA A 26 -55.66 -4.80 117.11
CA ALA A 26 -55.67 -4.10 118.40
C ALA A 26 -56.89 -4.49 119.27
N GLU A 27 -56.72 -4.51 120.61
CA GLU A 27 -57.79 -4.84 121.57
C GLU A 27 -58.95 -3.83 121.54
N ARG A 28 -60.19 -4.32 121.71
CA ARG A 28 -61.42 -3.51 121.66
C ARG A 28 -61.57 -2.65 122.92
N LYS A 29 -61.90 -1.35 122.79
CA LYS A 29 -62.23 -0.46 123.93
C LYS A 29 -63.53 -0.92 124.63
N ASP A 30 -63.46 -1.15 125.95
CA ASP A 30 -64.56 -1.66 126.80
C ASP A 30 -65.88 -0.86 126.68
N ASN A 31 -67.01 -1.56 126.49
CA ASN A 31 -68.35 -0.96 126.56
C ASN A 31 -69.22 -1.60 127.67
N PHE A 32 -70.20 -0.85 128.19
CA PHE A 32 -71.03 -1.19 129.35
C PHE A 32 -71.64 -2.60 129.33
N TRP A 33 -71.92 -3.15 128.14
CA TRP A 33 -72.52 -4.47 127.95
C TRP A 33 -71.56 -5.65 128.24
N ASP A 34 -70.24 -5.43 128.26
CA ASP A 34 -69.23 -6.48 128.45
C ASP A 34 -69.08 -6.95 129.91
N LYS A 35 -69.87 -6.39 130.84
CA LYS A 35 -69.90 -6.76 132.27
C LYS A 35 -70.97 -7.79 132.66
N LEU A 36 -71.79 -8.28 131.71
CA LEU A 36 -72.82 -9.30 131.99
C LEU A 36 -72.25 -10.74 131.92
N PRO A 37 -72.56 -11.64 132.89
CA PRO A 37 -71.89 -12.94 133.03
C PRO A 37 -72.12 -13.95 131.89
N TRP A 38 -73.17 -13.77 131.09
CA TRP A 38 -73.56 -14.67 129.99
C TRP A 38 -73.00 -14.29 128.60
N ILE A 39 -72.27 -13.17 128.48
CA ILE A 39 -71.66 -12.69 127.21
C ILE A 39 -70.16 -13.07 127.10
N ARG A 40 -69.58 -13.71 128.12
CA ARG A 40 -68.12 -13.88 128.26
C ARG A 40 -67.45 -15.02 127.49
N ASN A 41 -68.13 -15.79 126.64
CA ASN A 41 -67.53 -16.99 126.01
C ASN A 41 -67.74 -17.15 124.49
N ASN A 42 -67.70 -16.06 123.70
CA ASN A 42 -67.38 -16.16 122.26
C ASN A 42 -66.94 -14.79 121.70
N GLN A 43 -65.62 -14.55 121.63
CA GLN A 43 -65.04 -13.49 120.81
C GLN A 43 -64.34 -14.13 119.62
N ASN A 44 -65.06 -14.35 118.52
CA ASN A 44 -64.43 -14.73 117.24
C ASN A 44 -63.86 -13.45 116.58
N ILE A 45 -62.54 -13.40 116.41
CA ILE A 45 -61.90 -12.49 115.45
C ILE A 45 -62.06 -13.16 114.10
N GLU A 46 -62.95 -12.66 113.25
CA GLU A 46 -63.07 -13.13 111.87
C GLU A 46 -63.25 -11.89 110.98
N ARG A 47 -62.13 -11.44 110.41
CA ARG A 47 -62.09 -10.28 109.50
C ARG A 47 -61.27 -10.62 108.26
N HIS A 48 -61.77 -10.25 107.10
CA HIS A 48 -61.04 -10.35 105.85
C HIS A 48 -60.37 -8.99 105.56
N VAL A 49 -59.07 -9.00 105.31
CA VAL A 49 -58.27 -7.83 104.92
C VAL A 49 -57.42 -8.18 103.71
N TYR A 50 -56.90 -7.20 102.99
CA TYR A 50 -56.00 -7.44 101.86
C TYR A 50 -54.62 -6.84 102.09
N VAL A 51 -53.55 -7.53 101.66
CA VAL A 51 -52.18 -7.02 101.73
C VAL A 51 -51.64 -6.76 100.33
N THR A 52 -51.01 -5.61 100.13
CA THR A 52 -50.40 -5.24 98.85
C THR A 52 -49.10 -4.47 99.06
N ILE A 53 -48.39 -4.24 97.96
CA ILE A 53 -47.21 -3.38 97.92
C ILE A 53 -47.51 -2.19 97.03
N GLN A 54 -47.27 -0.99 97.56
CA GLN A 54 -47.50 0.28 96.86
C GLN A 54 -46.23 1.13 96.87
N ASN A 55 -46.23 2.21 96.08
CA ASN A 55 -45.15 3.22 96.04
C ASN A 55 -43.75 2.65 95.80
N ILE A 56 -43.63 1.62 94.95
CA ILE A 56 -42.36 1.02 94.59
C ILE A 56 -41.52 2.02 93.78
N SER A 57 -40.37 2.40 94.31
CA SER A 57 -39.40 3.28 93.66
C SER A 57 -38.12 2.51 93.39
N VAL A 58 -37.81 2.31 92.10
CA VAL A 58 -36.58 1.65 91.63
C VAL A 58 -35.69 2.66 90.89
N PRO A 59 -34.37 2.73 91.15
CA PRO A 59 -33.44 3.59 90.43
C PRO A 59 -33.47 3.34 88.91
N LYS A 60 -33.41 4.42 88.11
CA LYS A 60 -33.51 4.39 86.63
C LYS A 60 -32.41 3.57 85.95
N GLU A 61 -31.31 3.36 86.64
CA GLU A 61 -30.16 2.58 86.17
C GLU A 61 -30.47 1.08 86.18
N ILE A 62 -31.33 0.60 87.08
CA ILE A 62 -31.71 -0.81 87.14
C ILE A 62 -32.72 -1.10 86.04
N VAL A 63 -32.45 -2.14 85.24
CA VAL A 63 -33.41 -2.69 84.28
C VAL A 63 -34.11 -3.87 84.93
N TYR A 64 -35.43 -3.81 85.05
CA TYR A 64 -36.21 -4.81 85.76
C TYR A 64 -37.61 -5.04 85.18
N ASP A 65 -38.20 -6.19 85.49
CA ASP A 65 -39.60 -6.52 85.23
C ASP A 65 -40.48 -6.01 86.39
N LYS A 66 -41.21 -4.92 86.12
CA LYS A 66 -42.01 -4.18 87.10
C LYS A 66 -43.11 -5.00 87.78
N ASP A 67 -43.61 -6.04 87.12
CA ASP A 67 -44.77 -6.80 87.59
C ASP A 67 -44.36 -8.06 88.38
N LYS A 68 -43.04 -8.34 88.49
CA LYS A 68 -42.52 -9.58 89.10
C LYS A 68 -41.55 -9.37 90.25
N LEU A 69 -41.32 -8.13 90.68
CA LEU A 69 -40.32 -7.78 91.69
C LEU A 69 -40.58 -8.41 93.05
N PHE A 70 -41.85 -8.62 93.41
CA PHE A 70 -42.24 -9.12 94.72
C PHE A 70 -43.21 -10.30 94.63
N SER A 71 -43.30 -11.09 95.70
CA SER A 71 -44.39 -12.03 95.93
C SER A 71 -44.73 -12.15 97.41
N ILE A 72 -46.00 -12.36 97.73
CA ILE A 72 -46.48 -12.54 99.11
C ILE A 72 -46.86 -14.01 99.30
N VAL A 73 -46.42 -14.62 100.40
CA VAL A 73 -46.81 -15.98 100.78
C VAL A 73 -47.71 -15.93 102.01
N SER A 74 -48.91 -16.49 101.90
CA SER A 74 -49.88 -16.62 102.99
C SER A 74 -50.51 -18.02 102.96
N LYS A 75 -50.66 -18.66 104.12
CA LYS A 75 -51.18 -20.04 104.26
C LYS A 75 -50.57 -21.05 103.27
N GLN A 76 -49.24 -21.00 103.08
CA GLN A 76 -48.48 -21.87 102.17
C GLN A 76 -48.78 -21.69 100.67
N GLN A 77 -49.56 -20.68 100.28
CA GLN A 77 -49.76 -20.30 98.89
C GLN A 77 -48.96 -19.03 98.58
N GLU A 78 -48.21 -19.06 97.47
CA GLU A 78 -47.47 -17.91 96.96
C GLU A 78 -48.31 -17.14 95.93
N PHE A 79 -48.34 -15.83 96.09
CA PHE A 79 -49.02 -14.88 95.23
C PHE A 79 -47.97 -13.96 94.62
N GLY A 80 -47.84 -13.98 93.29
CA GLY A 80 -47.00 -13.03 92.57
C GLY A 80 -47.59 -11.62 92.64
N MET A 81 -46.75 -10.60 92.44
CA MET A 81 -47.17 -9.20 92.51
C MET A 81 -48.29 -8.86 91.50
N GLU A 82 -48.39 -9.58 90.39
CA GLU A 82 -49.50 -9.50 89.43
C GLU A 82 -50.88 -9.87 90.02
N THR A 83 -50.90 -10.53 91.18
CA THR A 83 -52.13 -10.94 91.89
C THR A 83 -52.46 -10.08 93.11
N PHE A 84 -51.71 -9.00 93.35
CA PHE A 84 -51.96 -8.11 94.47
C PHE A 84 -53.19 -7.21 94.21
N PRO A 85 -54.00 -6.88 95.23
CA PRO A 85 -53.80 -7.15 96.66
C PRO A 85 -54.24 -8.58 97.08
N VAL A 86 -53.52 -9.21 97.99
CA VAL A 86 -53.74 -10.60 98.44
C VAL A 86 -54.67 -10.64 99.65
N GLY A 87 -55.78 -11.37 99.56
CA GLY A 87 -56.74 -11.52 100.67
C GLY A 87 -56.21 -12.39 101.82
N ILE A 88 -56.33 -11.90 103.05
CA ILE A 88 -55.90 -12.54 104.28
C ILE A 88 -57.05 -12.53 105.30
N TRP A 89 -57.40 -13.72 105.79
CA TRP A 89 -58.40 -13.89 106.85
C TRP A 89 -57.73 -13.84 108.23
N LEU A 90 -58.02 -12.77 108.97
CA LEU A 90 -57.61 -12.59 110.35
C LEU A 90 -58.54 -13.41 111.23
N THR A 91 -58.01 -14.50 111.77
CA THR A 91 -58.72 -15.45 112.66
C THR A 91 -58.19 -15.43 114.10
N GLN A 92 -57.09 -14.72 114.32
CA GLN A 92 -56.37 -14.60 115.58
C GLN A 92 -55.72 -13.22 115.67
N GLN A 93 -55.23 -12.85 116.86
CA GLN A 93 -54.70 -11.52 117.13
C GLN A 93 -53.51 -11.16 116.23
N ASP A 94 -52.63 -12.13 115.93
CA ASP A 94 -51.45 -11.96 115.07
C ASP A 94 -51.52 -12.93 113.88
N THR A 95 -51.71 -12.41 112.66
CA THR A 95 -51.75 -13.25 111.43
C THR A 95 -50.48 -13.04 110.61
N PRO A 96 -49.60 -14.06 110.46
CA PRO A 96 -48.33 -13.92 109.76
C PRO A 96 -48.45 -14.05 108.23
N PHE A 97 -47.56 -13.39 107.50
CA PHE A 97 -47.30 -13.60 106.07
C PHE A 97 -45.80 -13.42 105.76
N GLN A 98 -45.36 -13.80 104.57
CA GLN A 98 -43.99 -13.56 104.10
C GLN A 98 -44.00 -12.72 102.83
N LEU A 99 -42.97 -11.91 102.65
CA LEU A 99 -42.77 -11.06 101.48
C LEU A 99 -41.44 -11.42 100.85
N PHE A 100 -41.41 -11.81 99.58
CA PHE A 100 -40.20 -12.16 98.87
C PHE A 100 -39.85 -11.13 97.80
N PHE A 101 -38.57 -10.80 97.67
CA PHE A 101 -37.99 -10.05 96.56
C PHE A 101 -37.42 -10.99 95.50
N ASN A 102 -37.87 -10.85 94.27
CA ASN A 102 -37.46 -11.68 93.15
C ASN A 102 -36.26 -11.11 92.42
N GLN A 103 -35.07 -11.64 92.72
CA GLN A 103 -33.82 -11.24 92.08
C GLN A 103 -33.83 -11.46 90.55
N GLN A 104 -34.59 -12.44 90.03
CA GLN A 104 -34.66 -12.68 88.58
C GLN A 104 -35.37 -11.55 87.83
N ALA A 105 -36.19 -10.77 88.52
CA ALA A 105 -36.85 -9.62 87.91
C ALA A 105 -35.86 -8.54 87.47
N ILE A 106 -34.62 -8.50 88.01
CA ILE A 106 -33.58 -7.58 87.56
C ILE A 106 -32.79 -8.20 86.39
N SER A 107 -32.89 -7.60 85.21
CA SER A 107 -32.32 -8.15 83.97
C SER A 107 -31.00 -7.49 83.55
N ASP A 108 -30.73 -6.23 83.89
CA ASP A 108 -29.49 -5.51 83.53
C ASP A 108 -29.31 -4.23 84.36
N CYS A 109 -28.21 -3.52 84.14
CA CYS A 109 -27.93 -2.17 84.62
C CYS A 109 -27.48 -1.27 83.46
N ASN A 110 -28.11 -0.11 83.29
CA ASN A 110 -27.77 0.86 82.23
C ASN A 110 -26.46 1.62 82.49
N GLU A 111 -25.85 1.51 83.67
CA GLU A 111 -24.51 2.04 83.96
C GLU A 111 -23.48 0.92 83.82
N ALA A 112 -22.37 1.17 83.11
CA ALA A 112 -21.28 0.22 83.01
C ALA A 112 -20.63 -0.04 84.39
N GLN A 113 -20.09 -1.24 84.57
CA GLN A 113 -19.35 -1.64 85.75
C GLN A 113 -18.23 -0.64 86.04
N GLN A 114 -18.12 -0.29 87.32
CA GLN A 114 -17.08 0.58 87.82
C GLN A 114 -16.19 -0.18 88.81
N ARG A 115 -15.00 0.37 89.08
CA ARG A 115 -14.03 -0.21 90.02
C ARG A 115 -14.60 -0.46 91.41
N ILE A 116 -15.50 0.42 91.86
CA ILE A 116 -16.21 0.29 93.14
C ILE A 116 -17.70 0.07 92.81
N PRO A 117 -18.30 -1.09 93.15
CA PRO A 117 -19.70 -1.36 92.85
C PRO A 117 -20.64 -0.34 93.51
N LYS A 118 -21.46 0.32 92.70
CA LYS A 118 -22.47 1.26 93.18
C LYS A 118 -23.63 0.50 93.84
N LYS A 119 -24.16 1.07 94.92
CA LYS A 119 -25.30 0.53 95.68
C LYS A 119 -26.57 1.28 95.30
N TYR A 120 -27.61 0.55 94.90
CA TYR A 120 -28.89 1.05 94.42
C TYR A 120 -29.99 0.70 95.42
N SER A 121 -30.80 1.66 95.87
CA SER A 121 -31.86 1.42 96.87
C SER A 121 -33.24 1.36 96.22
N ILE A 122 -33.97 0.26 96.43
CA ILE A 122 -35.37 0.08 96.06
C ILE A 122 -36.22 0.25 97.31
N SER A 123 -37.14 1.22 97.31
CA SER A 123 -38.06 1.48 98.43
C SER A 123 -39.51 1.19 98.03
N PHE A 124 -40.33 0.76 98.99
CA PHE A 124 -41.74 0.40 98.78
C PHE A 124 -42.53 0.40 100.10
N ASP A 125 -43.85 0.46 100.01
CA ASP A 125 -44.76 0.39 101.16
C ASP A 125 -45.53 -0.93 101.16
N VAL A 126 -45.54 -1.66 102.28
CA VAL A 126 -46.41 -2.79 102.54
C VAL A 126 -47.70 -2.26 103.17
N VAL A 127 -48.84 -2.45 102.50
CA VAL A 127 -50.11 -1.79 102.85
C VAL A 127 -51.18 -2.84 103.13
N VAL A 128 -51.93 -2.64 104.22
CA VAL A 128 -53.10 -3.45 104.57
C VAL A 128 -54.37 -2.65 104.23
N LEU A 129 -55.31 -3.28 103.54
CA LEU A 129 -56.55 -2.69 103.05
C LEU A 129 -57.77 -3.42 103.62
N ASP A 130 -58.90 -2.72 103.75
CA ASP A 130 -60.20 -3.33 104.07
C ASP A 130 -60.90 -3.89 102.82
N GLU A 131 -62.11 -4.44 102.97
CA GLU A 131 -62.90 -5.03 101.86
C GLU A 131 -63.31 -4.00 100.79
N ASP A 132 -63.34 -2.71 101.14
CA ASP A 132 -63.64 -1.59 100.22
C ASP A 132 -62.35 -1.00 99.61
N ASN A 133 -61.20 -1.64 99.83
CA ASN A 133 -59.85 -1.20 99.45
C ASN A 133 -59.37 0.09 100.14
N ASN A 134 -59.98 0.51 101.25
CA ASN A 134 -59.45 1.62 102.03
C ASN A 134 -58.25 1.16 102.85
N LYS A 135 -57.24 2.03 102.95
CA LYS A 135 -56.03 1.75 103.71
C LYS A 135 -56.32 1.70 105.20
N ILE A 136 -56.02 0.56 105.82
CA ILE A 136 -56.07 0.33 107.26
C ILE A 136 -54.74 0.74 107.89
N ASP A 137 -53.63 0.25 107.34
CA ASP A 137 -52.27 0.51 107.85
C ASP A 137 -51.21 0.40 106.74
N SER A 138 -50.01 0.91 106.96
CA SER A 138 -48.85 0.69 106.09
C SER A 138 -47.51 0.75 106.80
N HIS A 139 -46.55 0.00 106.28
CA HIS A 139 -45.15 0.05 106.67
C HIS A 139 -44.24 0.32 105.47
N GLN A 140 -43.33 1.28 105.58
CA GLN A 140 -42.35 1.60 104.53
C GLN A 140 -41.07 0.78 104.71
N GLU A 141 -40.57 0.17 103.65
CA GLU A 141 -39.39 -0.71 103.68
C GLU A 141 -38.45 -0.46 102.49
N SER A 142 -37.18 -0.90 102.58
CA SER A 142 -36.22 -0.77 101.47
C SER A 142 -35.17 -1.89 101.37
N ILE A 143 -34.78 -2.18 100.12
CA ILE A 143 -33.76 -3.17 99.77
C ILE A 143 -32.68 -2.49 98.95
N ASN A 144 -31.43 -2.66 99.33
CA ASN A 144 -30.31 -2.17 98.55
C ASN A 144 -29.69 -3.29 97.73
N ILE A 145 -29.25 -2.94 96.53
CA ILE A 145 -28.77 -3.86 95.52
C ILE A 145 -27.41 -3.40 95.00
N THR A 146 -26.48 -4.32 94.86
CA THR A 146 -25.21 -4.14 94.14
C THR A 146 -25.09 -5.20 93.05
N PHE A 147 -24.45 -4.87 91.92
CA PHE A 147 -24.21 -5.86 90.86
C PHE A 147 -22.85 -6.53 91.05
N ALA A 148 -22.78 -7.85 90.88
CA ALA A 148 -21.53 -8.60 90.90
C ALA A 148 -20.65 -8.19 89.72
N SER A 149 -19.32 -8.23 89.90
CA SER A 149 -18.37 -7.93 88.82
C SER A 149 -18.43 -8.98 87.71
N LEU A 150 -18.61 -8.52 86.48
CA LEU A 150 -18.42 -9.30 85.27
C LEU A 150 -16.91 -9.45 85.01
N ASP A 151 -16.45 -10.69 84.98
CA ASP A 151 -15.14 -11.05 84.44
C ASP A 151 -15.24 -11.12 82.91
N VAL A 152 -14.62 -10.15 82.23
CA VAL A 152 -14.81 -9.87 80.79
C VAL A 152 -13.44 -9.78 80.13
N LYS A 153 -13.28 -10.45 78.99
CA LYS A 153 -12.04 -10.52 78.22
C LYS A 153 -12.35 -10.40 76.73
N PRO A 154 -11.46 -9.77 75.94
CA PRO A 154 -11.66 -9.63 74.51
C PRO A 154 -11.23 -10.91 73.79
N TYR A 155 -11.82 -11.15 72.63
CA TYR A 155 -11.45 -12.21 71.70
C TYR A 155 -10.78 -11.61 70.48
N PHE A 156 -9.75 -12.30 69.97
CA PHE A 156 -9.03 -11.94 68.75
C PHE A 156 -9.03 -13.11 67.76
N ALA A 157 -9.01 -12.81 66.47
CA ALA A 157 -8.80 -13.78 65.41
C ALA A 157 -7.97 -13.17 64.27
N ILE A 158 -7.04 -13.95 63.70
CA ILE A 158 -6.34 -13.60 62.46
C ILE A 158 -7.15 -14.20 61.31
N ASN A 159 -7.51 -13.37 60.32
CA ASN A 159 -8.23 -13.79 59.12
C ASN A 159 -7.38 -13.50 57.89
N ILE A 160 -6.80 -14.54 57.28
CA ILE A 160 -5.98 -14.43 56.07
C ILE A 160 -6.87 -14.61 54.83
N GLU A 161 -7.04 -13.53 54.06
CA GLU A 161 -7.79 -13.55 52.79
C GLU A 161 -7.00 -14.25 51.67
N LYS A 162 -5.66 -14.15 51.69
CA LYS A 162 -4.76 -14.74 50.69
C LYS A 162 -3.69 -15.58 51.36
N THR A 163 -3.91 -16.89 51.44
CA THR A 163 -2.95 -17.84 52.04
C THR A 163 -1.78 -18.18 51.12
N THR A 164 -1.87 -17.86 49.83
CA THR A 164 -0.79 -18.08 48.85
C THR A 164 -0.63 -16.88 47.93
N ILE A 165 0.61 -16.42 47.77
CA ILE A 165 0.98 -15.28 46.92
C ILE A 165 2.06 -15.72 45.93
N GLN A 166 1.85 -15.45 44.64
CA GLN A 166 2.89 -15.60 43.63
C GLN A 166 3.88 -14.44 43.75
N TYR A 167 5.17 -14.73 43.95
CA TYR A 167 6.19 -13.69 44.02
C TYR A 167 6.24 -12.91 42.71
N SER A 168 6.28 -11.58 42.82
CA SER A 168 6.59 -10.68 41.71
C SER A 168 7.22 -9.42 42.30
N SER A 169 8.41 -9.07 41.80
CA SER A 169 9.09 -7.82 42.17
C SER A 169 8.35 -6.56 41.72
N GLN A 170 7.27 -6.71 40.93
CA GLN A 170 6.41 -5.60 40.49
C GLN A 170 5.27 -5.30 41.47
N LEU A 171 4.96 -6.22 42.39
CA LEU A 171 3.94 -6.02 43.41
C LEU A 171 4.63 -5.38 44.63
N SER A 172 4.30 -4.13 44.97
CA SER A 172 4.85 -3.46 46.16
C SER A 172 4.10 -3.86 47.42
N GLU A 173 2.97 -3.20 47.72
CA GLU A 173 2.12 -3.47 48.88
C GLU A 173 0.93 -4.36 48.49
N VAL A 174 0.75 -5.49 49.17
CA VAL A 174 -0.37 -6.41 48.94
C VAL A 174 -1.17 -6.59 50.24
N LYS A 175 -2.48 -6.35 50.22
CA LYS A 175 -3.38 -6.72 51.33
C LYS A 175 -3.46 -8.24 51.44
N ILE A 176 -3.21 -8.78 52.63
CA ILE A 176 -3.18 -10.23 52.86
C ILE A 176 -4.29 -10.75 53.79
N GLY A 177 -4.87 -9.87 54.61
CA GLY A 177 -5.89 -10.26 55.59
C GLY A 177 -6.20 -9.15 56.60
N GLU A 178 -6.76 -9.54 57.73
CA GLU A 178 -7.11 -8.63 58.83
C GLU A 178 -7.06 -9.33 60.21
N ILE A 179 -6.95 -8.54 61.28
CA ILE A 179 -7.17 -8.99 62.66
C ILE A 179 -8.52 -8.47 63.14
N VAL A 180 -9.31 -9.34 63.77
CA VAL A 180 -10.66 -9.03 64.25
C VAL A 180 -10.72 -9.15 65.77
N ALA A 181 -11.28 -8.14 66.47
CA ALA A 181 -11.44 -8.11 67.92
C ALA A 181 -12.89 -7.84 68.37
N TRP A 182 -13.38 -8.51 69.42
CA TRP A 182 -14.71 -8.29 70.01
C TRP A 182 -14.84 -8.71 71.50
N ILE A 183 -15.91 -8.28 72.15
CA ILE A 183 -16.34 -8.72 73.51
C ILE A 183 -17.61 -9.57 73.37
N GLU A 184 -17.66 -10.73 74.00
CA GLU A 184 -18.80 -11.66 73.89
C GLU A 184 -20.01 -11.17 74.71
N GLU A 185 -19.79 -10.59 75.90
CA GLU A 185 -20.84 -10.10 76.78
C GLU A 185 -21.60 -8.88 76.21
N ALA A 186 -22.93 -8.96 76.22
CA ALA A 186 -23.83 -7.95 75.67
C ALA A 186 -24.59 -7.11 76.73
N TYR A 187 -24.35 -7.34 78.03
CA TYR A 187 -24.96 -6.54 79.09
C TYR A 187 -24.48 -5.09 79.01
N LYS A 188 -25.36 -4.13 79.28
CA LYS A 188 -24.96 -2.71 79.38
C LYS A 188 -24.07 -2.46 80.60
N TYR A 189 -24.16 -3.32 81.61
CA TYR A 189 -23.26 -3.32 82.75
C TYR A 189 -21.81 -3.73 82.40
N THR A 190 -21.57 -4.36 81.24
CA THR A 190 -20.22 -4.77 80.81
C THR A 190 -19.31 -3.55 80.61
N PRO A 191 -18.10 -3.52 81.20
CA PRO A 191 -17.17 -2.41 80.98
C PRO A 191 -16.52 -2.50 79.59
N LYS A 192 -16.10 -1.35 79.05
CA LYS A 192 -15.27 -1.34 77.84
C LYS A 192 -13.84 -1.79 78.16
N LEU A 193 -13.12 -2.23 77.14
CA LEU A 193 -11.74 -2.71 77.27
C LEU A 193 -10.80 -1.89 76.39
N ASN A 194 -9.69 -1.43 76.94
CA ASN A 194 -8.57 -0.93 76.15
C ASN A 194 -7.81 -2.12 75.59
N ILE A 195 -7.54 -2.13 74.29
CA ILE A 195 -6.77 -3.19 73.62
C ILE A 195 -5.51 -2.62 72.98
N GLU A 196 -4.44 -3.41 72.98
CA GLU A 196 -3.23 -3.19 72.20
C GLU A 196 -2.87 -4.50 71.50
N THR A 197 -2.71 -4.44 70.17
CA THR A 197 -2.39 -5.61 69.33
C THR A 197 -1.17 -5.33 68.47
N LYS A 198 -0.24 -6.28 68.41
CA LYS A 198 1.01 -6.19 67.66
C LYS A 198 1.17 -7.38 66.73
N ILE A 199 1.62 -7.15 65.50
CA ILE A 199 1.89 -8.20 64.51
C ILE A 199 3.38 -8.34 64.19
N GLY A 200 3.79 -9.56 63.88
CA GLY A 200 5.11 -9.91 63.37
C GLY A 200 5.02 -10.94 62.24
N ILE A 201 6.03 -10.99 61.38
CA ILE A 201 6.16 -12.01 60.33
C ILE A 201 7.55 -12.64 60.36
N PHE A 202 7.59 -13.97 60.31
CA PHE A 202 8.79 -14.75 60.51
C PHE A 202 9.02 -15.73 59.36
N ASN A 203 10.28 -15.85 58.95
CA ASN A 203 10.75 -16.94 58.10
C ASN A 203 11.55 -17.92 58.97
N GLY A 204 10.94 -19.06 59.31
CA GLY A 204 11.47 -19.95 60.34
C GLY A 204 11.55 -19.24 61.69
N THR A 205 12.78 -18.99 62.18
CA THR A 205 13.05 -18.25 63.42
C THR A 205 13.49 -16.80 63.20
N THR A 206 13.54 -16.32 61.94
CA THR A 206 14.06 -15.00 61.59
C THR A 206 12.91 -14.00 61.45
N ASP A 207 12.93 -12.94 62.26
CA ASP A 207 12.00 -11.80 62.16
C ASP A 207 12.30 -10.99 60.88
N MET A 208 11.27 -10.79 60.06
CA MET A 208 11.40 -10.01 58.82
C MET A 208 11.05 -8.52 59.01
N GLY A 209 10.85 -8.05 60.24
CA GLY A 209 10.67 -6.64 60.56
C GLY A 209 9.37 -6.06 60.02
N ASP A 210 9.44 -4.84 59.45
CA ASP A 210 8.29 -4.05 58.99
C ASP A 210 7.69 -4.50 57.64
N VAL A 211 8.07 -5.68 57.17
CA VAL A 211 7.53 -6.32 55.96
C VAL A 211 6.02 -6.56 56.08
N LEU A 212 5.54 -6.90 57.28
CA LEU A 212 4.11 -7.00 57.61
C LEU A 212 3.68 -5.80 58.48
N PHE A 213 2.62 -5.11 58.08
CA PHE A 213 2.14 -3.90 58.76
C PHE A 213 0.61 -3.72 58.65
N PHE A 214 0.05 -2.95 59.58
CA PHE A 214 -1.26 -2.31 59.49
C PHE A 214 -1.16 -0.96 58.80
N LYS A 215 -2.22 -0.56 58.10
CA LYS A 215 -2.32 0.74 57.43
C LYS A 215 -3.29 1.67 58.17
N ASN A 216 -2.81 2.80 58.65
CA ASN A 216 -3.63 3.83 59.30
C ASN A 216 -4.53 4.56 58.29
N MET A 217 -5.56 5.27 58.77
CA MET A 217 -6.46 6.07 57.91
C MET A 217 -5.73 7.18 57.13
N ASP A 218 -4.57 7.63 57.61
CA ASP A 218 -3.70 8.61 56.95
C ASP A 218 -2.70 7.98 55.96
N GLY A 219 -2.72 6.64 55.83
CA GLY A 219 -1.84 5.88 54.95
C GLY A 219 -0.50 5.46 55.57
N SER A 220 -0.21 5.84 56.83
CA SER A 220 1.04 5.46 57.51
C SER A 220 1.08 3.97 57.90
N ARG A 221 2.28 3.38 57.89
CA ARG A 221 2.53 1.97 58.25
C ARG A 221 2.81 1.83 59.75
N THR A 222 2.15 0.90 60.44
CA THR A 222 2.42 0.57 61.86
C THR A 222 2.33 -0.93 62.10
N GLN A 223 3.07 -1.46 63.07
CA GLN A 223 2.96 -2.88 63.49
C GLN A 223 2.17 -3.06 64.78
N GLU A 224 1.76 -1.96 65.41
CA GLU A 224 1.05 -1.92 66.68
C GLU A 224 -0.19 -1.04 66.54
N TRP A 225 -1.30 -1.51 67.10
CA TRP A 225 -2.58 -0.81 67.10
C TRP A 225 -3.16 -0.75 68.52
N LYS A 226 -3.66 0.43 68.93
CA LYS A 226 -4.32 0.66 70.23
C LYS A 226 -5.71 1.21 70.01
N ASP A 227 -6.70 0.60 70.64
CA ASP A 227 -8.10 1.03 70.49
C ASP A 227 -8.94 0.70 71.74
N LEU A 228 -10.16 1.23 71.79
CA LEU A 228 -11.15 0.97 72.82
C LEU A 228 -12.26 0.06 72.26
N LEU A 229 -12.38 -1.13 72.82
CA LEU A 229 -13.34 -2.14 72.41
C LEU A 229 -14.65 -2.00 73.19
N LYS A 230 -15.77 -1.94 72.46
CA LYS A 230 -17.11 -1.80 73.04
C LYS A 230 -17.76 -3.16 73.32
N PRO A 231 -18.63 -3.26 74.34
CA PRO A 231 -19.35 -4.49 74.65
C PRO A 231 -20.39 -4.82 73.57
N SER A 232 -20.15 -5.87 72.79
CA SER A 232 -21.12 -6.58 71.93
C SER A 232 -20.39 -7.35 70.83
N ARG A 233 -20.78 -8.61 70.61
CA ARG A 233 -20.32 -9.39 69.44
C ARG A 233 -20.75 -8.81 68.09
N LYS A 234 -21.74 -7.90 68.07
CA LYS A 234 -22.18 -7.20 66.85
C LYS A 234 -21.27 -6.01 66.51
N GLU A 235 -20.41 -5.56 67.43
CA GLU A 235 -19.51 -4.42 67.26
C GLU A 235 -18.05 -4.89 67.07
N LEU A 236 -17.79 -5.66 66.01
CA LEU A 236 -16.45 -6.15 65.66
C LEU A 236 -15.54 -5.00 65.21
N GLN A 237 -14.33 -4.91 65.78
CA GLN A 237 -13.25 -4.06 65.25
C GLN A 237 -12.34 -4.88 64.33
N ARG A 238 -11.93 -4.28 63.19
CA ARG A 238 -11.12 -4.93 62.16
C ARG A 238 -9.89 -4.10 61.83
N PHE A 239 -8.73 -4.74 61.73
CA PHE A 239 -7.44 -4.11 61.44
C PHE A 239 -6.81 -4.77 60.21
N GLU A 240 -6.75 -4.08 59.07
CA GLU A 240 -6.24 -4.65 57.81
C GLU A 240 -4.71 -4.83 57.81
N MET A 241 -4.24 -6.00 57.36
CA MET A 241 -2.83 -6.36 57.27
C MET A 241 -2.34 -6.36 55.81
N TYR A 242 -1.15 -5.79 55.60
CA TYR A 242 -0.47 -5.68 54.31
C TYR A 242 0.96 -6.22 54.38
N ILE A 243 1.41 -6.83 53.29
CA ILE A 243 2.80 -7.28 53.10
C ILE A 243 3.50 -6.49 52.00
N ASP A 244 4.78 -6.16 52.18
CA ASP A 244 5.64 -5.50 51.17
C ASP A 244 6.56 -6.51 50.46
N LEU A 245 6.17 -6.95 49.26
CA LEU A 245 6.91 -7.99 48.52
C LEU A 245 8.23 -7.46 47.93
N SER A 246 8.43 -6.14 47.83
CA SER A 246 9.70 -5.58 47.36
C SER A 246 10.85 -5.76 48.37
N ARG A 247 10.52 -6.08 49.63
CA ARG A 247 11.46 -6.33 50.73
C ARG A 247 11.68 -7.83 51.00
N ILE A 248 11.06 -8.69 50.20
CA ILE A 248 11.20 -10.14 50.25
C ILE A 248 11.96 -10.57 48.99
N SER A 249 12.87 -11.54 49.10
CA SER A 249 13.57 -12.13 47.95
C SER A 249 12.71 -13.19 47.25
N ASN A 250 12.92 -13.41 45.95
CA ASN A 250 12.31 -14.53 45.23
C ASN A 250 12.70 -15.86 45.92
N PRO A 251 11.74 -16.72 46.30
CA PRO A 251 12.03 -17.99 46.95
C PRO A 251 13.03 -18.86 46.16
N ILE A 252 13.96 -19.51 46.88
CA ILE A 252 14.94 -20.44 46.28
C ILE A 252 14.24 -21.74 45.84
N GLU A 253 13.42 -22.30 46.73
CA GLU A 253 12.55 -23.45 46.50
C GLU A 253 11.24 -23.04 45.83
N GLU A 254 10.43 -23.97 45.30
CA GLU A 254 9.15 -23.62 44.62
C GLU A 254 8.18 -22.83 45.51
N THR A 255 8.24 -23.02 46.82
CA THR A 255 7.41 -22.35 47.82
C THR A 255 8.19 -22.04 49.08
N GLU A 256 7.90 -20.89 49.70
CA GLU A 256 8.42 -20.47 51.00
C GLU A 256 7.25 -20.13 51.94
N CYS A 257 7.24 -20.68 53.16
CA CYS A 257 6.17 -20.47 54.14
C CYS A 257 6.62 -19.49 55.23
N LEU A 258 5.85 -18.42 55.42
CA LEU A 258 6.05 -17.40 56.44
C LEU A 258 4.99 -17.56 57.54
N THR A 259 5.39 -17.34 58.79
CA THR A 259 4.52 -17.39 59.97
C THR A 259 4.15 -15.98 60.39
N ILE A 260 2.85 -15.70 60.54
CA ILE A 260 2.32 -14.46 61.08
C ILE A 260 2.00 -14.69 62.56
N GLU A 261 2.51 -13.83 63.43
CA GLU A 261 2.24 -13.87 64.88
C GLU A 261 1.48 -12.62 65.31
N ASN A 262 0.51 -12.78 66.20
CA ASN A 262 -0.20 -11.69 66.84
C ASN A 262 -0.11 -11.77 68.36
N HIS A 263 0.44 -10.71 68.97
CA HIS A 263 0.49 -10.54 70.41
C HIS A 263 -0.47 -9.43 70.82
N SER A 264 -1.49 -9.80 71.59
CA SER A 264 -2.52 -8.89 72.05
C SER A 264 -2.56 -8.82 73.57
N LYS A 265 -2.87 -7.65 74.11
CA LYS A 265 -3.09 -7.43 75.55
C LYS A 265 -4.23 -6.44 75.76
N PHE A 266 -4.84 -6.49 76.93
CA PHE A 266 -5.98 -5.63 77.25
C PHE A 266 -5.96 -5.13 78.69
N SER A 267 -6.69 -4.05 78.95
CA SER A 267 -7.03 -3.59 80.30
C SER A 267 -8.48 -3.13 80.34
N VAL A 268 -9.09 -3.15 81.53
CA VAL A 268 -10.47 -2.68 81.69
C VAL A 268 -10.46 -1.14 81.74
N GLU A 269 -11.42 -0.47 81.10
CA GLU A 269 -11.45 1.01 80.94
C GLU A 269 -11.28 1.76 82.28
N TYR A 270 -11.90 1.28 83.36
CA TYR A 270 -11.83 1.91 84.69
C TYR A 270 -10.58 1.53 85.50
N SER A 271 -9.75 0.60 85.02
CA SER A 271 -8.49 0.16 85.65
C SER A 271 -7.40 -0.03 84.58
N PRO A 272 -7.05 1.03 83.82
CA PRO A 272 -6.13 0.93 82.70
C PRO A 272 -4.71 0.50 83.11
N GLU A 273 -4.36 0.65 84.39
CA GLU A 273 -3.07 0.24 84.97
C GLU A 273 -2.90 -1.28 85.08
N ILE A 274 -3.99 -2.06 85.00
CA ILE A 274 -3.97 -3.52 85.08
C ILE A 274 -4.00 -4.10 83.66
N ILE A 275 -2.81 -4.36 83.12
CA ILE A 275 -2.65 -4.93 81.77
C ILE A 275 -2.59 -6.46 81.84
N GLN A 276 -3.45 -7.12 81.08
CA GLN A 276 -3.53 -8.57 80.97
C GLN A 276 -3.11 -9.00 79.55
N PRO A 277 -2.08 -9.85 79.39
CA PRO A 277 -1.73 -10.43 78.11
C PRO A 277 -2.76 -11.48 77.67
N LEU A 278 -2.93 -11.64 76.36
CA LEU A 278 -3.72 -12.71 75.75
C LEU A 278 -2.80 -13.78 75.15
N ALA A 279 -3.37 -14.94 74.86
CA ALA A 279 -2.65 -15.98 74.13
C ALA A 279 -2.26 -15.47 72.74
N GLU A 280 -1.06 -15.82 72.33
CA GLU A 280 -0.56 -15.54 70.98
C GLU A 280 -1.36 -16.31 69.94
N LEU A 281 -1.65 -15.65 68.82
CA LEU A 281 -2.29 -16.26 67.66
C LEU A 281 -1.27 -16.36 66.53
N THR A 282 -1.25 -17.49 65.83
CA THR A 282 -0.34 -17.72 64.71
C THR A 282 -1.08 -18.23 63.48
N GLU A 283 -0.65 -17.78 62.30
CA GLU A 283 -1.18 -18.20 60.99
C GLU A 283 -0.06 -18.32 59.95
N GLN A 284 -0.32 -19.03 58.83
CA GLN A 284 0.68 -19.25 57.77
C GLN A 284 0.36 -18.54 56.46
N LEU A 285 1.39 -18.03 55.80
CA LEU A 285 1.35 -17.41 54.47
C LEU A 285 2.40 -18.04 53.55
N THR A 286 1.99 -18.55 52.38
CA THR A 286 2.91 -19.16 51.41
C THR A 286 3.25 -18.20 50.27
N ILE A 287 4.54 -18.00 49.97
CA ILE A 287 5.05 -17.29 48.80
C ILE A 287 5.56 -18.30 47.76
N LYS A 288 5.06 -18.26 46.53
CA LYS A 288 5.51 -19.11 45.40
C LYS A 288 6.60 -18.43 44.59
N ARG A 289 7.60 -19.20 44.16
CA ARG A 289 8.71 -18.73 43.31
C ARG A 289 8.24 -18.24 41.94
N ASP A 290 8.82 -17.13 41.45
CA ASP A 290 8.65 -16.69 40.06
C ASP A 290 9.46 -17.57 39.08
N GLY A 291 8.78 -18.04 38.03
CA GLY A 291 9.23 -19.11 37.13
C GLY A 291 9.88 -18.66 35.81
N GLN A 292 10.01 -17.36 35.54
CA GLN A 292 10.67 -16.87 34.32
C GLN A 292 12.19 -17.12 34.38
N SER A 293 12.67 -18.15 33.69
CA SER A 293 14.11 -18.48 33.60
C SER A 293 14.81 -17.82 32.42
N ALA A 294 16.13 -17.63 32.48
CA ALA A 294 16.93 -17.15 31.34
C ALA A 294 16.64 -18.00 30.10
N GLU A 295 16.18 -17.35 29.03
CA GLU A 295 15.74 -17.98 27.78
C GLU A 295 15.99 -17.01 26.63
N LEU A 296 16.59 -17.50 25.55
CA LEU A 296 16.83 -16.70 24.35
C LEU A 296 15.53 -16.51 23.56
N LYS A 297 15.25 -15.27 23.16
CA LYS A 297 14.25 -14.93 22.14
C LYS A 297 14.93 -14.25 20.96
N VAL A 298 14.73 -14.80 19.77
CA VAL A 298 15.17 -14.23 18.51
C VAL A 298 13.94 -13.69 17.78
N MET A 299 14.01 -12.44 17.33
CA MET A 299 12.94 -11.78 16.60
C MET A 299 13.50 -11.12 15.34
N ILE A 300 12.72 -11.11 14.27
CA ILE A 300 13.05 -10.40 13.03
C ILE A 300 11.98 -9.35 12.78
N GLY A 301 12.41 -8.11 12.57
CA GLY A 301 11.58 -7.02 12.05
C GLY A 301 11.89 -6.77 10.59
N ASP A 302 10.85 -6.59 9.78
CA ASP A 302 10.94 -6.06 8.41
C ASP A 302 10.45 -4.60 8.42
N ASP A 303 11.27 -3.68 7.94
CA ASP A 303 10.98 -2.24 7.88
C ASP A 303 9.74 -1.91 7.03
N VAL A 304 9.29 -2.83 6.17
CA VAL A 304 8.10 -2.63 5.33
C VAL A 304 6.80 -2.78 6.10
N ASP A 305 6.71 -3.81 6.96
CA ASP A 305 5.44 -4.21 7.61
C ASP A 305 5.43 -3.90 9.13
N ASP A 306 6.57 -3.48 9.70
CA ASP A 306 6.75 -3.13 11.13
C ASP A 306 6.35 -4.29 12.08
N THR A 307 6.32 -5.52 11.56
CA THR A 307 5.96 -6.72 12.30
C THR A 307 7.20 -7.46 12.81
N LEU A 308 7.26 -7.67 14.12
CA LEU A 308 8.26 -8.53 14.76
C LEU A 308 7.81 -9.99 14.72
N THR A 309 8.59 -10.84 14.06
CA THR A 309 8.34 -12.29 13.96
C THR A 309 9.29 -13.07 14.84
N PHE A 310 8.75 -13.91 15.73
CA PHE A 310 9.56 -14.82 16.56
C PHE A 310 10.16 -15.95 15.72
N MET A 311 11.45 -16.23 15.98
CA MET A 311 12.24 -17.22 15.29
C MET A 311 12.67 -18.35 16.21
N ASP A 312 12.36 -19.57 15.77
CA ASP A 312 12.84 -20.81 16.36
C ASP A 312 14.05 -21.33 15.57
N ASP A 313 14.86 -22.18 16.20
CA ASP A 313 16.01 -22.81 15.56
C ASP A 313 15.59 -23.67 14.35
N GLY A 314 16.36 -23.59 13.26
CA GLY A 314 16.11 -24.27 11.99
C GLY A 314 14.98 -23.68 11.14
N LYS A 315 14.37 -22.56 11.54
CA LYS A 315 13.24 -21.96 10.82
C LYS A 315 13.70 -21.22 9.56
N ASN A 316 12.91 -21.36 8.51
CA ASN A 316 13.07 -20.61 7.25
C ASN A 316 12.00 -19.52 7.17
N ILE A 317 12.41 -18.29 6.90
CA ILE A 317 11.52 -17.15 6.67
C ILE A 317 11.58 -16.74 5.21
N GLN A 318 10.42 -16.42 4.65
CA GLN A 318 10.30 -15.85 3.32
C GLN A 318 10.14 -14.34 3.44
N ILE A 319 11.09 -13.58 2.90
CA ILE A 319 11.05 -12.12 2.87
C ILE A 319 10.19 -11.68 1.68
N SER A 320 9.41 -10.60 1.86
CA SER A 320 8.58 -10.07 0.78
C SER A 320 9.46 -9.62 -0.40
N GLU A 321 8.87 -9.62 -1.60
CA GLU A 321 9.61 -9.37 -2.83
C GLU A 321 10.36 -8.03 -2.80
N PHE A 322 11.60 -8.04 -3.28
CA PHE A 322 12.44 -6.86 -3.38
C PHE A 322 12.93 -6.69 -4.83
N SER A 323 12.33 -5.73 -5.53
CA SER A 323 12.73 -5.37 -6.89
C SER A 323 13.71 -4.20 -6.88
N PHE A 324 14.80 -4.31 -7.66
CA PHE A 324 15.81 -3.26 -7.75
C PHE A 324 16.44 -3.21 -9.14
N THR A 325 16.90 -2.02 -9.55
CA THR A 325 17.62 -1.85 -10.81
C THR A 325 19.09 -2.28 -10.69
N PRO A 326 19.79 -2.59 -11.79
CA PRO A 326 21.19 -2.99 -11.75
C PRO A 326 22.07 -1.91 -11.11
N ASN A 327 22.99 -2.31 -10.22
CA ASN A 327 23.85 -1.43 -9.43
C ASN A 327 23.08 -0.43 -8.53
N SER A 328 21.87 -0.80 -8.09
CA SER A 328 21.08 0.00 -7.16
C SER A 328 21.85 0.29 -5.87
N LYS A 329 21.80 1.56 -5.44
CA LYS A 329 22.32 1.97 -4.12
C LYS A 329 21.27 1.87 -3.02
N MET A 330 20.02 1.56 -3.37
CA MET A 330 18.96 1.31 -2.40
C MET A 330 19.14 -0.10 -1.86
N GLN A 331 19.32 -0.19 -0.54
CA GLN A 331 19.51 -1.44 0.19
C GLN A 331 18.18 -1.84 0.85
N ARG A 332 18.06 -3.11 1.19
CA ARG A 332 16.94 -3.61 1.99
C ARG A 332 17.47 -4.10 3.33
N GLN A 333 16.87 -3.64 4.41
CA GLN A 333 17.32 -3.91 5.77
C GLN A 333 16.27 -4.71 6.53
N LEU A 334 16.74 -5.59 7.41
CA LEU A 334 15.96 -6.32 8.39
C LEU A 334 16.65 -6.15 9.74
N THR A 335 15.86 -6.01 10.81
CA THR A 335 16.42 -5.97 12.17
C THR A 335 16.32 -7.34 12.80
N ILE A 336 17.44 -7.88 13.28
CA ILE A 336 17.52 -9.09 14.10
C ILE A 336 17.67 -8.67 15.56
N SER A 337 16.63 -8.89 16.36
CA SER A 337 16.66 -8.63 17.80
C SER A 337 16.89 -9.91 18.58
N LEU A 338 17.87 -9.88 19.49
CA LEU A 338 18.21 -10.96 20.41
C LEU A 338 17.91 -10.48 21.83
N ALA A 339 17.02 -11.17 22.53
CA ALA A 339 16.56 -10.77 23.86
C ALA A 339 16.62 -11.94 24.85
N ASN A 340 16.81 -11.60 26.13
CA ASN A 340 16.57 -12.53 27.23
C ASN A 340 15.13 -12.35 27.74
N ALA A 341 14.34 -13.43 27.75
CA ALA A 341 12.95 -13.38 28.21
C ALA A 341 12.80 -13.13 29.73
N ALA A 342 13.85 -13.40 30.52
CA ALA A 342 13.78 -13.32 31.97
C ALA A 342 13.79 -11.86 32.46
N THR A 343 12.73 -11.47 33.17
CA THR A 343 12.62 -10.12 33.74
C THR A 343 13.15 -10.00 35.18
N ASP A 344 13.39 -11.12 35.89
CA ASP A 344 13.91 -11.14 37.27
C ASP A 344 15.45 -11.07 37.34
N GLY A 345 15.96 -9.91 37.75
CA GLY A 345 17.40 -9.61 37.91
C GLY A 345 18.02 -10.01 39.26
N SER A 346 17.32 -10.76 40.12
CA SER A 346 17.79 -11.13 41.46
C SER A 346 19.10 -11.93 41.46
N VAL A 347 19.32 -12.79 40.47
CA VAL A 347 20.58 -13.55 40.28
C VAL A 347 21.47 -12.85 39.26
N LYS A 348 22.42 -12.04 39.74
CA LYS A 348 23.27 -11.17 38.89
C LYS A 348 24.08 -11.89 37.80
N GLN A 349 24.40 -13.17 37.99
CA GLN A 349 25.19 -13.96 37.05
C GLN A 349 24.32 -14.78 36.07
N ALA A 350 23.00 -14.78 36.24
CA ALA A 350 22.08 -15.48 35.34
C ALA A 350 21.70 -14.61 34.13
N GLY A 351 21.63 -15.24 32.96
CA GLY A 351 21.34 -14.56 31.69
C GLY A 351 21.60 -15.45 30.49
N VAL A 352 21.58 -14.87 29.30
CA VAL A 352 21.85 -15.54 28.03
C VAL A 352 23.19 -15.05 27.48
N ILE A 353 24.06 -15.97 27.09
CA ILE A 353 25.35 -15.65 26.44
C ILE A 353 25.23 -16.02 24.97
N ILE A 354 25.68 -15.16 24.06
CA ILE A 354 25.61 -15.36 22.61
C ILE A 354 26.98 -15.07 21.99
N ARG A 355 27.51 -15.96 21.16
CA ARG A 355 28.83 -15.83 20.52
C ARG A 355 28.88 -16.43 19.13
N ASN A 356 30.00 -16.23 18.43
CA ASN A 356 30.27 -16.78 17.09
C ASN A 356 29.17 -16.43 16.07
N PHE A 357 28.63 -15.21 16.14
CA PHE A 357 27.59 -14.79 15.21
C PHE A 357 28.15 -14.67 13.78
N SER A 358 27.52 -15.34 12.83
CA SER A 358 27.94 -15.36 11.43
C SER A 358 26.77 -15.33 10.47
N ILE A 359 27.03 -14.84 9.26
CA ILE A 359 26.10 -14.86 8.13
C ILE A 359 26.79 -15.48 6.92
N SER A 360 26.02 -16.19 6.10
CA SER A 360 26.48 -16.70 4.82
C SER A 360 25.35 -16.64 3.80
N ASP A 361 25.67 -16.24 2.57
CA ASP A 361 24.71 -16.18 1.48
C ASP A 361 24.90 -17.35 0.52
N SER A 362 23.78 -17.81 -0.04
CA SER A 362 23.77 -18.79 -1.12
C SER A 362 22.71 -18.39 -2.14
N VAL A 363 23.09 -18.38 -3.43
CA VAL A 363 22.13 -18.19 -4.52
C VAL A 363 21.46 -19.54 -4.77
N CYS A 364 20.13 -19.57 -4.78
CA CYS A 364 19.39 -20.80 -5.04
C CYS A 364 19.36 -21.13 -6.55
N ASN A 365 19.22 -22.42 -6.86
CA ASN A 365 19.22 -22.97 -8.22
C ASN A 365 20.55 -22.75 -8.98
N ASP A 366 20.62 -23.16 -10.24
CA ASP A 366 21.79 -22.97 -11.11
C ASP A 366 21.89 -21.52 -11.66
N ILE A 367 21.63 -20.52 -10.80
CA ILE A 367 21.63 -19.10 -11.14
C ILE A 367 23.01 -18.48 -10.84
N LYS A 368 23.49 -17.63 -11.74
CA LYS A 368 24.73 -16.87 -11.56
C LYS A 368 24.41 -15.38 -11.44
N VAL A 369 24.81 -14.77 -10.33
CA VAL A 369 24.72 -13.32 -10.11
C VAL A 369 26.08 -12.70 -10.39
N LEU A 370 26.12 -11.75 -11.32
CA LEU A 370 27.35 -11.16 -11.85
C LEU A 370 27.44 -9.66 -11.52
N ASP A 371 28.66 -9.18 -11.27
CA ASP A 371 28.95 -7.75 -11.22
C ASP A 371 29.10 -7.13 -12.61
N ALA A 372 29.34 -5.81 -12.64
CA ALA A 372 29.51 -5.07 -13.89
C ALA A 372 30.68 -5.57 -14.76
N ASN A 373 31.64 -6.27 -14.17
CA ASN A 373 32.80 -6.86 -14.87
C ASN A 373 32.56 -8.33 -15.25
N GLY A 374 31.36 -8.88 -15.01
CA GLY A 374 31.02 -10.26 -15.30
C GLY A 374 31.55 -11.27 -14.27
N LYS A 375 32.00 -10.83 -13.09
CA LYS A 375 32.50 -11.72 -12.04
C LYS A 375 31.35 -12.16 -11.13
N THR A 376 31.28 -13.47 -10.85
CA THR A 376 30.29 -14.06 -9.94
C THR A 376 30.41 -13.47 -8.53
N GLN A 377 29.27 -13.05 -7.98
CA GLN A 377 29.13 -12.60 -6.61
C GLN A 377 28.55 -13.73 -5.74
N SER A 378 29.00 -13.81 -4.50
CA SER A 378 28.58 -14.85 -3.54
C SER A 378 28.22 -14.29 -2.17
N MET A 379 28.28 -12.98 -1.98
CA MET A 379 27.97 -12.31 -0.72
C MET A 379 27.26 -11.01 -1.05
N PHE A 380 26.05 -10.88 -0.53
CA PHE A 380 25.06 -9.85 -0.83
C PHE A 380 24.56 -9.17 0.45
N THR A 381 24.65 -9.87 1.59
CA THR A 381 24.26 -9.33 2.89
C THR A 381 25.46 -8.91 3.72
N THR A 382 25.24 -7.88 4.54
CA THR A 382 26.15 -7.40 5.56
C THR A 382 25.38 -7.22 6.86
N ILE A 383 26.06 -7.34 7.99
CA ILE A 383 25.46 -7.13 9.31
C ILE A 383 26.28 -6.13 10.12
N ASP A 384 25.60 -5.25 10.83
CA ASP A 384 26.18 -4.28 11.76
C ASP A 384 25.26 -4.04 12.97
N GLY A 385 25.78 -3.34 13.98
CA GLY A 385 25.06 -3.03 15.22
C GLY A 385 26.00 -2.75 16.40
N ASP A 386 25.51 -2.09 17.44
CA ASP A 386 26.33 -1.59 18.57
C ASP A 386 27.13 -2.69 19.29
N ASN A 387 26.61 -3.92 19.34
CA ASN A 387 27.24 -5.07 20.02
C ASN A 387 27.85 -6.10 19.06
N TRP A 388 28.02 -5.77 17.77
CA TRP A 388 28.52 -6.70 16.75
C TRP A 388 29.89 -7.31 17.10
N GLU A 389 30.83 -6.50 17.58
CA GLU A 389 32.18 -6.99 17.94
C GLU A 389 32.14 -8.03 19.06
N GLU A 390 31.28 -7.83 20.08
CA GLU A 390 31.13 -8.75 21.20
C GLU A 390 30.49 -10.07 20.77
N LEU A 391 29.45 -10.01 19.93
CA LEU A 391 28.74 -11.17 19.38
C LEU A 391 29.61 -12.02 18.43
N ASN A 392 30.54 -11.39 17.72
CA ASN A 392 31.49 -12.08 16.83
C ASN A 392 32.76 -12.55 17.58
N SER A 393 32.91 -12.21 18.87
CA SER A 393 34.05 -12.62 19.68
C SER A 393 33.87 -14.00 20.32
N LEU A 394 34.98 -14.63 20.70
CA LEU A 394 34.97 -15.87 21.51
C LEU A 394 34.39 -15.67 22.93
N GLY A 395 34.44 -14.42 23.45
CA GLY A 395 33.91 -14.07 24.77
C GLY A 395 32.39 -13.97 24.80
N GLY A 396 31.78 -13.61 23.66
CA GLY A 396 30.34 -13.46 23.50
C GLY A 396 29.74 -12.25 24.20
N LEU A 397 28.53 -11.88 23.80
CA LEU A 397 27.69 -10.89 24.46
C LEU A 397 26.88 -11.55 25.59
N PHE A 398 26.84 -10.92 26.76
CA PHE A 398 26.04 -11.37 27.90
C PHE A 398 24.77 -10.51 28.09
N LEU A 399 23.61 -11.10 27.81
CA LEU A 399 22.29 -10.54 28.06
C LEU A 399 21.78 -10.97 29.45
N LYS A 400 21.99 -10.12 30.46
CA LYS A 400 21.56 -10.34 31.86
C LYS A 400 20.05 -10.52 32.01
N ASN A 401 19.55 -11.06 33.13
CA ASN A 401 18.12 -10.97 33.40
C ASN A 401 17.69 -9.51 33.71
N GLY A 402 16.57 -9.06 33.15
CA GLY A 402 16.02 -7.71 33.35
C GLY A 402 15.16 -7.20 32.20
N LYS A 403 14.35 -6.16 32.43
CA LYS A 403 13.35 -5.63 31.49
C LYS A 403 13.90 -5.05 30.17
N ASP A 404 15.19 -4.73 30.10
CA ASP A 404 15.82 -4.10 28.93
C ASP A 404 17.03 -4.90 28.42
N SER A 405 17.03 -6.22 28.62
CA SER A 405 18.16 -7.05 28.20
C SER A 405 17.97 -7.61 26.79
N PHE A 406 18.24 -6.77 25.80
CA PHE A 406 18.24 -7.13 24.39
C PHE A 406 19.34 -6.40 23.64
N THR A 407 19.66 -6.90 22.45
CA THR A 407 20.47 -6.23 21.44
C THR A 407 19.77 -6.36 20.09
N SER A 408 20.04 -5.43 19.18
CA SER A 408 19.55 -5.48 17.81
C SER A 408 20.71 -5.35 16.84
N LEU A 409 20.61 -6.06 15.72
CA LEU A 409 21.54 -6.03 14.61
C LEU A 409 20.78 -5.72 13.34
N ASP A 410 21.42 -5.00 12.44
CA ASP A 410 20.85 -4.63 11.15
C ASP A 410 21.46 -5.52 10.06
N LEU A 411 20.63 -6.41 9.51
CA LEU A 411 21.00 -7.25 8.39
C LEU A 411 20.58 -6.56 7.09
N THR A 412 21.57 -6.14 6.31
CA THR A 412 21.36 -5.33 5.10
C THR A 412 21.70 -6.12 3.84
N PHE A 413 20.71 -6.34 2.98
CA PHE A 413 20.90 -6.82 1.61
C PHE A 413 21.32 -5.65 0.71
N ASN A 414 22.49 -5.79 0.07
CA ASN A 414 23.13 -4.76 -0.72
C ASN A 414 23.21 -5.14 -2.21
N PRO A 415 22.29 -4.65 -3.06
CA PRO A 415 22.29 -4.95 -4.49
C PRO A 415 23.32 -4.16 -5.32
N SER A 416 24.13 -3.30 -4.71
CA SER A 416 24.99 -2.34 -5.44
C SER A 416 26.04 -2.98 -6.36
N ARG A 417 26.38 -4.25 -6.13
CA ARG A 417 27.33 -5.01 -6.95
C ARG A 417 26.64 -5.95 -7.95
N ILE A 418 25.32 -5.98 -7.99
CA ILE A 418 24.55 -6.83 -8.89
C ILE A 418 24.27 -6.06 -10.18
N ALA A 419 24.88 -6.49 -11.27
CA ALA A 419 24.66 -5.90 -12.59
C ALA A 419 23.83 -6.80 -13.51
N GLU A 420 23.92 -8.12 -13.34
CA GLU A 420 23.32 -9.11 -14.22
C GLU A 420 23.03 -10.41 -13.47
N VAL A 421 21.99 -11.14 -13.90
CA VAL A 421 21.61 -12.45 -13.38
C VAL A 421 21.40 -13.39 -14.58
N VAL A 422 22.04 -14.55 -14.56
CA VAL A 422 22.01 -15.55 -15.64
C VAL A 422 21.40 -16.85 -15.12
N GLY A 423 20.61 -17.52 -15.96
CA GLY A 423 19.90 -18.76 -15.60
C GLY A 423 18.53 -18.53 -14.96
N THR A 424 17.95 -17.35 -15.18
CA THR A 424 16.64 -16.93 -14.67
C THR A 424 15.58 -16.90 -15.78
N ASP A 425 14.32 -16.69 -15.41
CA ASP A 425 13.20 -16.49 -16.33
C ASP A 425 13.24 -15.11 -17.03
N SER A 426 12.24 -14.84 -17.87
CA SER A 426 12.10 -13.55 -18.58
C SER A 426 11.93 -12.36 -17.62
N GLU A 427 11.39 -12.60 -16.43
CA GLU A 427 11.15 -11.60 -15.39
C GLU A 427 12.41 -11.33 -14.53
N CYS A 428 13.50 -12.07 -14.76
CA CYS A 428 14.75 -12.06 -14.01
C CYS A 428 14.55 -12.16 -12.49
N THR A 429 13.66 -13.06 -12.07
CA THR A 429 13.46 -13.39 -10.66
C THR A 429 14.50 -14.40 -10.16
N PHE A 430 14.98 -14.22 -8.94
CA PHE A 430 15.93 -15.14 -8.33
C PHE A 430 15.84 -15.10 -6.81
N VAL A 431 16.43 -16.10 -6.16
CA VAL A 431 16.37 -16.27 -4.71
C VAL A 431 17.77 -16.34 -4.14
N VAL A 432 17.97 -15.60 -3.04
CA VAL A 432 19.17 -15.69 -2.21
C VAL A 432 18.73 -16.15 -0.82
N ASP A 433 19.32 -17.23 -0.32
CA ASP A 433 19.15 -17.70 1.04
C ASP A 433 20.34 -17.17 1.87
N THR A 434 20.06 -16.33 2.87
CA THR A 434 21.03 -15.90 3.89
C THR A 434 20.84 -16.74 5.13
N VAL A 435 21.84 -17.55 5.48
CA VAL A 435 21.87 -18.32 6.72
C VAL A 435 22.51 -17.48 7.80
N VAL A 436 21.76 -17.25 8.88
CA VAL A 436 22.25 -16.63 10.11
C VAL A 436 22.48 -17.72 11.14
N SER A 437 23.65 -17.73 11.76
CA SER A 437 23.97 -18.71 12.80
C SER A 437 24.81 -18.12 13.93
N PHE A 438 24.64 -18.67 15.13
CA PHE A 438 25.42 -18.31 16.32
C PHE A 438 25.29 -19.40 17.38
N ASP A 439 26.17 -19.36 18.38
CA ASP A 439 26.12 -20.23 19.55
C ASP A 439 25.55 -19.48 20.75
N TYR A 440 24.72 -20.13 21.57
CA TYR A 440 24.13 -19.51 22.76
C TYR A 440 24.07 -20.44 23.98
N TYR A 441 24.12 -19.87 25.17
CA TYR A 441 23.93 -20.58 26.43
C TYR A 441 22.96 -19.85 27.36
N GLU A 442 21.92 -20.56 27.81
CA GLU A 442 20.90 -20.07 28.73
C GLU A 442 21.31 -20.37 30.17
N ASN A 443 22.07 -19.46 30.79
CA ASN A 443 22.61 -19.65 32.13
C ASN A 443 21.55 -19.37 33.21
N LYS A 444 20.62 -20.30 33.40
CA LYS A 444 19.48 -20.15 34.33
C LYS A 444 19.87 -19.95 35.79
N LYS A 445 21.08 -20.37 36.20
CA LYS A 445 21.53 -20.39 37.61
C LYS A 445 22.76 -19.52 37.88
N GLY A 446 23.30 -18.83 36.87
CA GLY A 446 24.52 -18.04 37.00
C GLY A 446 25.76 -18.86 37.34
N GLN A 447 25.88 -20.06 36.78
CA GLN A 447 26.98 -20.99 37.05
C GLN A 447 28.12 -20.79 36.04
N PRO A 448 29.37 -21.16 36.39
CA PRO A 448 30.47 -21.26 35.41
C PRO A 448 30.07 -22.23 34.29
N TYR A 449 30.49 -21.93 33.06
CA TYR A 449 30.17 -22.71 31.88
C TYR A 449 31.43 -23.11 31.11
N SER A 450 31.32 -24.14 30.29
CA SER A 450 32.33 -24.60 29.33
C SER A 450 31.77 -24.58 27.91
N ASP A 451 32.61 -24.80 26.90
CA ASP A 451 32.18 -24.80 25.50
C ASP A 451 31.05 -25.82 25.20
N GLU A 452 31.04 -26.96 25.90
CA GLU A 452 30.00 -27.99 25.78
C GLU A 452 28.61 -27.54 26.25
N SER A 453 28.52 -26.40 26.95
CA SER A 453 27.25 -25.85 27.44
C SER A 453 26.48 -25.08 26.36
N PHE A 454 27.13 -24.71 25.25
CA PHE A 454 26.50 -23.91 24.20
C PHE A 454 25.66 -24.76 23.25
N LYS A 455 24.48 -24.25 22.91
CA LYS A 455 23.61 -24.72 21.83
C LYS A 455 23.93 -23.93 20.56
N HIS A 456 23.66 -24.53 19.41
CA HIS A 456 23.75 -23.83 18.12
C HIS A 456 22.36 -23.34 17.71
N PHE A 457 22.27 -22.13 17.18
CA PHE A 457 21.07 -21.59 16.55
C PHE A 457 21.36 -21.32 15.09
N THR A 458 20.43 -21.70 14.22
CA THR A 458 20.45 -21.37 12.80
C THR A 458 19.07 -20.94 12.32
N MET A 459 19.04 -19.97 11.40
CA MET A 459 17.84 -19.62 10.65
C MET A 459 18.20 -19.23 9.22
N THR A 460 17.28 -19.45 8.29
CA THR A 460 17.47 -19.08 6.88
C THR A 460 16.48 -17.99 6.48
N LEU A 461 17.01 -16.92 5.91
CA LEU A 461 16.24 -15.81 5.36
C LEU A 461 16.24 -15.91 3.84
N ARG A 462 15.07 -16.17 3.28
CA ARG A 462 14.88 -16.35 1.84
C ARG A 462 14.45 -15.03 1.20
N TRP A 463 15.40 -14.38 0.54
CA TRP A 463 15.18 -13.16 -0.21
C TRP A 463 14.59 -13.49 -1.59
N ASN A 464 13.36 -13.05 -1.86
CA ASN A 464 12.77 -13.12 -3.20
C ASN A 464 13.10 -11.83 -3.94
N LEU A 465 13.93 -11.93 -4.97
CA LEU A 465 14.55 -10.78 -5.61
C LEU A 465 14.12 -10.71 -7.07
N GLN A 466 13.88 -9.49 -7.55
CA GLN A 466 13.66 -9.22 -8.96
C GLN A 466 14.64 -8.16 -9.44
N LEU A 467 15.48 -8.53 -10.41
CA LEU A 467 16.31 -7.54 -11.08
C LEU A 467 15.43 -6.82 -12.11
N GLU A 468 15.19 -5.53 -11.94
CA GLU A 468 14.52 -4.67 -12.91
C GLU A 468 15.48 -4.32 -14.07
N PRO A 469 15.00 -3.88 -15.25
CA PRO A 469 15.89 -3.48 -16.32
C PRO A 469 16.59 -2.15 -15.99
N TYR A 470 17.58 -1.79 -16.81
CA TYR A 470 18.29 -0.53 -16.66
C TYR A 470 17.29 0.64 -16.80
N PRO A 471 17.42 1.74 -16.03
CA PRO A 471 16.49 2.86 -16.10
C PRO A 471 16.49 3.56 -17.47
N GLU A 472 17.60 3.48 -18.20
CA GLU A 472 17.80 4.10 -19.50
C GLU A 472 16.91 3.48 -20.59
N TRP A 473 16.21 4.32 -21.34
CA TRP A 473 15.48 3.93 -22.54
C TRP A 473 16.27 4.31 -23.79
N LEU A 474 16.31 3.42 -24.78
CA LEU A 474 16.68 3.77 -26.15
C LEU A 474 15.42 4.08 -26.95
N CYS A 475 15.30 5.31 -27.44
CA CYS A 475 14.32 5.69 -28.45
C CYS A 475 14.96 5.72 -29.83
N VAL A 476 14.26 5.16 -30.81
CA VAL A 476 14.57 5.30 -32.23
C VAL A 476 13.39 5.95 -32.92
N ASP A 477 13.65 7.09 -33.54
CA ASP A 477 12.72 7.77 -34.42
C ASP A 477 13.21 7.69 -35.86
N TYR A 478 12.51 6.90 -36.67
CA TYR A 478 12.87 6.62 -38.06
C TYR A 478 12.07 7.55 -39.00
N GLY A 479 12.50 8.81 -39.08
CA GLY A 479 11.86 9.82 -39.93
C GLY A 479 12.08 9.56 -41.42
N SER A 480 11.33 10.26 -42.29
CA SER A 480 11.47 10.11 -43.75
C SER A 480 12.81 10.61 -44.31
N SER A 481 13.44 11.58 -43.63
CA SER A 481 14.71 12.18 -44.08
C SER A 481 15.87 11.90 -43.14
N ALA A 482 15.60 11.71 -41.85
CA ALA A 482 16.63 11.48 -40.85
C ALA A 482 16.14 10.54 -39.76
N ILE A 483 17.09 9.80 -39.19
CA ILE A 483 16.91 8.91 -38.05
C ILE A 483 17.49 9.60 -36.83
N VAL A 484 16.68 9.71 -35.78
CA VAL A 484 17.06 10.31 -34.50
C VAL A 484 17.01 9.22 -33.44
N CYS A 485 18.14 9.02 -32.75
CA CYS A 485 18.18 8.12 -31.60
C CYS A 485 18.44 8.92 -30.32
N LYS A 486 17.67 8.60 -29.28
CA LYS A 486 17.85 9.14 -27.93
C LYS A 486 18.13 7.99 -26.98
N TYR A 487 19.23 8.06 -26.24
CA TYR A 487 19.52 7.12 -25.17
C TYR A 487 19.52 7.89 -23.84
N ASP A 488 18.57 7.53 -22.97
CA ASP A 488 18.27 8.26 -21.74
C ASP A 488 18.07 9.77 -21.97
N LYS A 489 18.94 10.63 -21.42
CA LYS A 489 18.84 12.09 -21.51
C LYS A 489 19.54 12.68 -22.73
N LYS A 490 20.17 11.86 -23.58
CA LYS A 490 21.05 12.35 -24.66
C LYS A 490 20.60 11.86 -26.03
N ILE A 491 20.49 12.80 -26.96
CA ILE A 491 20.50 12.49 -28.40
C ILE A 491 21.90 11.96 -28.76
N ILE A 492 21.97 10.73 -29.26
CA ILE A 492 23.24 10.12 -29.67
C ILE A 492 23.68 10.69 -31.02
N ASN A 493 25.00 10.84 -31.20
CA ASN A 493 25.56 11.43 -32.42
C ASN A 493 25.81 10.35 -33.47
N LEU A 494 24.75 9.99 -34.20
CA LEU A 494 24.80 8.99 -35.27
C LEU A 494 25.64 9.46 -36.46
N LYS A 495 25.62 10.76 -36.77
CA LYS A 495 26.42 11.34 -37.87
C LYS A 495 27.92 11.11 -37.66
N ARG A 496 28.41 11.39 -36.45
CA ARG A 496 29.82 11.12 -36.10
C ARG A 496 30.17 9.63 -36.26
N GLN A 497 29.27 8.73 -35.87
CA GLN A 497 29.48 7.29 -36.01
C GLN A 497 29.45 6.87 -37.49
N LYS A 498 28.57 7.45 -38.31
CA LYS A 498 28.57 7.28 -39.77
C LYS A 498 29.93 7.68 -40.36
N ASP A 499 30.43 8.85 -40.01
CA ASP A 499 31.74 9.32 -40.51
C ASP A 499 32.85 8.32 -40.19
N GLN A 500 32.85 7.75 -38.98
CA GLN A 500 33.80 6.71 -38.58
C GLN A 500 33.63 5.39 -39.33
N VAL A 501 32.39 4.99 -39.64
CA VAL A 501 32.11 3.80 -40.44
C VAL A 501 32.65 3.97 -41.87
N PHE A 502 32.39 5.10 -42.51
CA PHE A 502 32.83 5.35 -43.89
C PHE A 502 34.32 5.73 -44.01
N SER A 503 34.95 6.23 -42.95
CA SER A 503 36.40 6.51 -42.93
C SER A 503 37.26 5.29 -42.55
N ASN A 504 36.64 4.16 -42.18
CA ASN A 504 37.38 2.96 -41.80
C ASN A 504 37.90 2.24 -43.05
N GLU A 505 39.22 2.13 -43.19
CA GLU A 505 39.87 1.46 -44.33
C GLU A 505 39.36 0.03 -44.58
N ARG A 506 38.94 -0.70 -43.52
CA ARG A 506 38.36 -2.04 -43.66
C ARG A 506 37.04 -2.06 -44.43
N ASN A 507 36.33 -0.93 -44.46
CA ASN A 507 35.09 -0.78 -45.21
C ASN A 507 35.35 -0.28 -46.65
N GLY A 508 36.58 -0.01 -47.07
CA GLY A 508 36.92 0.25 -48.50
C GLY A 508 36.17 1.41 -49.16
N TYR A 509 35.68 2.38 -48.38
CA TYR A 509 34.90 3.54 -48.84
C TYR A 509 35.76 4.80 -49.05
N ASP A 510 37.08 4.68 -49.19
CA ASP A 510 38.02 5.81 -49.26
C ASP A 510 37.66 6.87 -50.32
N LYS A 511 36.96 6.45 -51.39
CA LYS A 511 36.52 7.31 -52.50
C LYS A 511 35.14 7.94 -52.29
N PHE A 512 34.41 7.56 -51.25
CA PHE A 512 33.02 7.94 -50.98
C PHE A 512 32.87 8.59 -49.61
N THR A 513 33.87 9.35 -49.16
CA THR A 513 33.88 10.01 -47.84
C THR A 513 33.17 11.36 -47.83
N GLU A 514 32.96 11.98 -49.00
CA GLU A 514 32.22 13.23 -49.11
C GLU A 514 30.73 12.99 -48.80
N ASP A 515 30.23 13.69 -47.79
CA ASP A 515 28.87 13.55 -47.28
C ASP A 515 28.28 14.87 -46.83
N THR A 516 27.33 15.37 -47.61
CA THR A 516 26.59 16.61 -47.32
C THR A 516 25.27 16.35 -46.58
N PHE A 517 24.91 15.07 -46.37
CA PHE A 517 23.67 14.73 -45.67
C PHE A 517 23.80 14.94 -44.17
N GLU A 518 22.81 15.61 -43.59
CA GLU A 518 22.72 15.88 -42.15
C GLU A 518 23.96 16.58 -41.56
N ASP A 519 24.69 17.32 -42.40
CA ASP A 519 25.85 18.11 -41.99
C ASP A 519 25.48 19.11 -40.88
N GLY A 520 26.38 19.26 -39.90
CA GLY A 520 26.15 20.06 -38.70
C GLY A 520 25.14 19.48 -37.69
N THR A 521 24.53 18.33 -37.96
CA THR A 521 23.55 17.69 -37.04
C THR A 521 24.10 16.41 -36.38
N LYS A 522 23.31 15.82 -35.48
CA LYS A 522 23.62 14.52 -34.84
C LYS A 522 22.94 13.33 -35.52
N PHE A 523 22.16 13.57 -36.56
CA PHE A 523 21.20 12.60 -37.09
C PHE A 523 21.80 11.79 -38.23
N LEU A 524 21.24 10.61 -38.46
CA LEU A 524 21.61 9.76 -39.60
C LEU A 524 20.64 10.05 -40.75
N SER A 525 21.06 9.94 -42.02
CA SER A 525 20.10 10.02 -43.14
C SER A 525 19.21 8.77 -43.16
N SER A 526 17.96 8.91 -43.59
CA SER A 526 17.06 7.76 -43.81
C SER A 526 17.16 7.17 -45.23
N ASP A 527 18.09 7.67 -46.05
CA ASP A 527 18.31 7.16 -47.40
C ASP A 527 18.80 5.70 -47.37
N ILE A 528 18.33 4.91 -48.33
CA ILE A 528 18.77 3.53 -48.53
C ILE A 528 19.04 3.32 -50.02
N LEU A 529 20.06 2.51 -50.31
CA LEU A 529 20.32 2.03 -51.65
C LEU A 529 20.77 0.58 -51.64
N PHE A 530 20.66 -0.07 -52.80
CA PHE A 530 21.34 -1.33 -53.04
C PHE A 530 22.80 -1.10 -53.44
N HIS A 531 23.72 -1.61 -52.63
CA HIS A 531 25.16 -1.39 -52.78
C HIS A 531 25.82 -2.48 -53.61
N GLN A 532 26.77 -2.08 -54.46
CA GLN A 532 27.55 -3.05 -55.24
C GLN A 532 28.50 -3.86 -54.38
N LEU A 533 28.26 -5.18 -54.33
CA LEU A 533 29.07 -6.11 -53.55
C LEU A 533 30.49 -6.28 -54.09
N ASN A 534 31.42 -6.57 -53.19
CA ASN A 534 32.78 -6.98 -53.54
C ASN A 534 32.72 -8.32 -54.30
N PRO A 535 33.26 -8.42 -55.54
CA PRO A 535 33.19 -9.63 -56.34
C PRO A 535 33.91 -10.83 -55.72
N ASN A 536 34.80 -10.60 -54.75
CA ASN A 536 35.53 -11.66 -54.04
C ASN A 536 34.89 -12.04 -52.69
N GLN A 537 33.69 -11.54 -52.39
CA GLN A 537 32.99 -11.84 -51.14
C GLN A 537 32.50 -13.29 -51.12
N THR A 538 32.79 -14.00 -50.01
CA THR A 538 32.37 -15.40 -49.81
C THR A 538 31.25 -15.55 -48.78
N GLU A 539 31.08 -14.56 -47.91
CA GLU A 539 30.01 -14.51 -46.89
C GLU A 539 28.71 -13.95 -47.48
N THR A 540 27.58 -14.27 -46.85
CA THR A 540 26.29 -13.65 -47.18
C THR A 540 26.38 -12.12 -47.12
N SER A 541 25.57 -11.44 -47.92
CA SER A 541 25.49 -9.97 -47.97
C SER A 541 24.29 -9.40 -47.21
N LEU A 542 23.50 -10.27 -46.59
CA LEU A 542 22.36 -9.89 -45.75
C LEU A 542 22.85 -9.75 -44.30
N CYS A 543 22.73 -8.56 -43.73
CA CYS A 543 23.13 -8.23 -42.37
C CYS A 543 22.50 -9.19 -41.34
N MET A 544 21.26 -9.64 -41.56
CA MET A 544 20.57 -10.57 -40.66
C MET A 544 21.14 -12.00 -40.69
N GLU A 545 21.84 -12.38 -41.76
CA GLU A 545 22.47 -13.70 -41.92
C GLU A 545 23.97 -13.69 -41.58
N GLN A 546 24.57 -12.51 -41.44
CA GLN A 546 26.00 -12.36 -41.18
C GLN A 546 26.37 -12.51 -39.69
N SER A 547 27.64 -12.89 -39.45
CA SER A 547 28.26 -12.75 -38.14
C SER A 547 28.29 -11.28 -37.70
N GLN A 548 28.24 -11.00 -36.39
CA GLN A 548 28.23 -9.62 -35.85
C GLN A 548 29.51 -8.81 -36.12
N THR A 549 30.58 -9.43 -36.63
CA THR A 549 31.90 -8.82 -36.83
C THR A 549 32.21 -8.39 -38.27
N GLU A 550 31.38 -8.77 -39.23
CA GLU A 550 31.56 -8.39 -40.64
C GLU A 550 31.62 -6.86 -40.88
N PRO A 551 32.45 -6.38 -41.82
CA PRO A 551 32.53 -4.98 -42.23
C PRO A 551 31.25 -4.47 -42.93
N TYR A 552 31.02 -3.16 -42.86
CA TYR A 552 29.79 -2.52 -43.36
C TYR A 552 29.64 -2.57 -44.90
N ASN A 553 30.75 -2.62 -45.63
CA ASN A 553 30.76 -2.65 -47.11
C ASN A 553 30.43 -4.02 -47.71
N THR A 554 30.23 -5.03 -46.88
CA THR A 554 29.83 -6.37 -47.34
C THR A 554 28.32 -6.51 -47.52
N LEU A 555 27.56 -5.48 -47.16
CA LEU A 555 26.11 -5.49 -47.13
C LEU A 555 25.52 -5.09 -48.48
N ALA A 556 24.48 -5.82 -48.90
CA ALA A 556 23.74 -5.54 -50.13
C ALA A 556 22.76 -4.37 -49.98
N VAL A 557 22.24 -4.19 -48.76
CA VAL A 557 21.50 -2.99 -48.34
C VAL A 557 22.50 -2.05 -47.68
N CYS A 558 22.44 -0.77 -48.01
CA CYS A 558 23.26 0.25 -47.38
C CYS A 558 22.35 1.34 -46.82
N LEU A 559 22.23 1.36 -45.50
CA LEU A 559 21.57 2.41 -44.75
C LEU A 559 22.43 3.67 -44.68
N SER A 560 21.80 4.83 -44.89
CA SER A 560 22.44 6.14 -44.77
C SER A 560 23.77 6.24 -45.53
N PRO A 561 23.80 5.95 -46.85
CA PRO A 561 24.98 6.17 -47.68
C PRO A 561 25.48 7.62 -47.60
N THR A 562 26.74 7.86 -47.94
CA THR A 562 27.26 9.22 -48.12
C THR A 562 26.67 9.87 -49.37
N SER A 563 26.60 11.20 -49.43
CA SER A 563 26.08 11.89 -50.62
C SER A 563 26.85 11.52 -51.89
N SER A 564 28.18 11.36 -51.81
CA SER A 564 28.99 10.88 -52.93
C SER A 564 28.68 9.44 -53.37
N LEU A 565 28.37 8.52 -52.43
CA LEU A 565 27.95 7.16 -52.76
C LEU A 565 26.57 7.12 -53.42
N VAL A 566 25.61 7.95 -52.95
CA VAL A 566 24.29 8.06 -53.58
C VAL A 566 24.40 8.54 -55.03
N VAL A 567 25.26 9.53 -55.31
CA VAL A 567 25.51 10.01 -56.67
C VAL A 567 26.07 8.89 -57.55
N ASN A 568 27.03 8.11 -57.03
CA ASN A 568 27.64 7.01 -57.76
C ASN A 568 26.64 5.86 -58.05
N GLU A 569 25.73 5.57 -57.13
CA GLU A 569 24.79 4.45 -57.21
C GLU A 569 23.32 4.90 -57.39
N VAL A 570 23.09 6.07 -57.99
CA VAL A 570 21.76 6.71 -58.09
C VAL A 570 20.68 5.84 -58.73
N GLN A 571 21.05 4.89 -59.59
CA GLN A 571 20.12 3.93 -60.22
C GLN A 571 19.51 2.94 -59.23
N ARG A 572 20.15 2.72 -58.07
CA ARG A 572 19.82 1.73 -57.04
C ARG A 572 19.31 2.36 -55.74
N GLN A 573 19.08 3.68 -55.71
CA GLN A 573 18.45 4.34 -54.58
C GLN A 573 17.01 3.86 -54.42
N LEU A 574 16.61 3.56 -53.19
CA LEU A 574 15.25 3.12 -52.85
C LEU A 574 14.40 4.31 -52.40
N PRO A 575 13.07 4.25 -52.55
CA PRO A 575 12.17 5.12 -51.79
C PRO A 575 12.44 4.98 -50.28
N CYS A 576 12.26 6.05 -49.50
CA CYS A 576 12.51 5.97 -48.06
C CYS A 576 11.60 4.92 -47.40
N LEU A 577 12.13 4.19 -46.42
CA LEU A 577 11.43 3.06 -45.79
C LEU A 577 10.03 3.41 -45.32
N LYS A 578 9.87 4.59 -44.69
CA LYS A 578 8.60 5.08 -44.16
C LYS A 578 7.47 5.12 -45.21
N ILE A 579 7.78 5.34 -46.49
CA ILE A 579 6.79 5.33 -47.60
C ILE A 579 6.48 3.91 -48.08
N LEU A 580 7.45 2.98 -48.00
CA LEU A 580 7.28 1.60 -48.45
C LEU A 580 6.37 0.77 -47.52
N VAL A 581 6.07 1.27 -46.34
CA VAL A 581 5.29 0.60 -45.29
C VAL A 581 3.92 0.13 -45.81
N GLY A 582 3.58 -1.13 -45.53
CA GLY A 582 2.32 -1.74 -45.93
C GLY A 582 2.28 -2.26 -47.36
N ASN A 583 3.37 -2.10 -48.11
CA ASN A 583 3.57 -2.78 -49.37
C ASN A 583 4.32 -4.10 -49.15
N GLU A 584 3.91 -5.14 -49.88
CA GLU A 584 4.58 -6.44 -49.83
C GLU A 584 5.93 -6.39 -50.55
N ASN A 585 5.96 -5.75 -51.73
CA ASN A 585 7.12 -5.72 -52.61
C ASN A 585 7.53 -4.30 -52.98
N LEU A 586 8.80 -4.11 -53.33
CA LEU A 586 9.31 -2.89 -53.95
C LEU A 586 8.57 -2.57 -55.27
N PRO A 587 8.49 -1.28 -55.64
CA PRO A 587 7.95 -0.87 -56.93
C PRO A 587 8.81 -1.44 -58.08
N ALA A 588 8.16 -1.70 -59.21
CA ALA A 588 8.83 -2.27 -60.38
C ALA A 588 9.93 -1.31 -60.87
N ASN A 589 11.16 -1.81 -61.02
CA ASN A 589 12.28 -1.03 -61.54
C ASN A 589 13.32 -1.98 -62.14
N ALA A 590 13.71 -1.74 -63.38
CA ALA A 590 14.62 -2.63 -64.10
C ALA A 590 16.01 -2.77 -63.45
N PHE A 591 16.47 -1.75 -62.72
CA PHE A 591 17.73 -1.81 -61.97
C PHE A 591 17.61 -2.67 -60.72
N TYR A 592 16.45 -2.66 -60.04
CA TYR A 592 16.21 -3.53 -58.89
C TYR A 592 16.13 -5.00 -59.32
N ASP A 593 15.39 -5.29 -60.39
CA ASP A 593 15.21 -6.67 -60.89
C ASP A 593 16.52 -7.39 -61.20
N GLN A 594 17.51 -6.65 -61.73
CA GLN A 594 18.82 -7.20 -62.11
C GLN A 594 19.86 -7.15 -60.98
N PHE A 595 19.51 -6.61 -59.81
CA PHE A 595 20.46 -6.48 -58.70
C PHE A 595 20.87 -7.85 -58.15
N PRO A 596 22.17 -8.20 -58.19
CA PRO A 596 22.67 -9.43 -57.62
C PRO A 596 23.03 -9.24 -56.14
N TYR A 597 22.71 -10.23 -55.31
CA TYR A 597 23.15 -10.27 -53.91
C TYR A 597 23.48 -11.69 -53.45
N LEU A 598 24.22 -11.80 -52.35
CA LEU A 598 24.62 -13.06 -51.72
C LEU A 598 23.70 -13.36 -50.54
N ARG A 599 23.13 -14.57 -50.49
CA ARG A 599 22.26 -15.02 -49.39
C ARG A 599 22.48 -16.50 -49.08
N ILE A 600 22.09 -16.93 -47.89
CA ILE A 600 22.08 -18.35 -47.52
C ILE A 600 20.91 -19.04 -48.21
N ASP A 601 21.22 -19.98 -49.10
CA ASP A 601 20.21 -20.77 -49.79
C ASP A 601 19.55 -21.77 -48.83
N GLU A 602 18.23 -21.69 -48.65
CA GLU A 602 17.50 -22.54 -47.70
C GLU A 602 17.56 -24.03 -48.05
N GLY A 603 17.62 -24.37 -49.34
CA GLY A 603 17.66 -25.76 -49.80
C GLY A 603 19.01 -26.43 -49.57
N THR A 604 20.10 -25.65 -49.58
CA THR A 604 21.47 -26.16 -49.50
C THR A 604 22.23 -25.75 -48.23
N GLY A 605 21.75 -24.74 -47.51
CA GLY A 605 22.41 -24.13 -46.35
C GLY A 605 23.71 -23.39 -46.67
N LYS A 606 23.99 -23.12 -47.96
CA LYS A 606 25.24 -22.48 -48.42
C LYS A 606 24.98 -21.08 -48.96
N VAL A 607 25.98 -20.22 -48.86
CA VAL A 607 25.95 -18.89 -49.48
C VAL A 607 25.97 -19.04 -51.00
N SER A 608 25.05 -18.35 -51.69
CA SER A 608 24.97 -18.34 -53.15
C SER A 608 24.55 -16.98 -53.68
N HIS A 609 24.88 -16.71 -54.95
CA HIS A 609 24.44 -15.51 -55.66
C HIS A 609 23.03 -15.71 -56.22
N VAL A 610 22.18 -14.71 -56.03
CA VAL A 610 20.84 -14.66 -56.63
C VAL A 610 20.56 -13.24 -57.13
N LYS A 611 19.76 -13.13 -58.20
CA LYS A 611 19.20 -11.84 -58.61
C LYS A 611 17.87 -11.61 -57.92
N LEU A 612 17.55 -10.37 -57.60
CA LEU A 612 16.31 -9.99 -56.93
C LEU A 612 15.05 -10.54 -57.65
N LYS A 613 15.00 -10.45 -58.99
CA LYS A 613 13.88 -11.01 -59.77
C LYS A 613 13.74 -12.53 -59.64
N ASP A 614 14.86 -13.24 -59.60
CA ASP A 614 14.86 -14.71 -59.53
C ASP A 614 14.39 -15.15 -58.13
N ALA A 615 14.92 -14.50 -57.08
CA ALA A 615 14.48 -14.72 -55.70
C ALA A 615 12.98 -14.42 -55.50
N LYS A 616 12.48 -13.33 -56.13
CA LYS A 616 11.06 -12.97 -56.10
C LYS A 616 10.20 -14.03 -56.78
N SER A 617 10.63 -14.51 -57.95
CA SER A 617 9.90 -15.51 -58.74
C SER A 617 9.84 -16.87 -58.03
N ALA A 618 10.88 -17.21 -57.26
CA ALA A 618 10.93 -18.41 -56.43
C ALA A 618 10.25 -18.23 -55.06
N ASN A 619 9.72 -17.05 -54.75
CA ASN A 619 9.14 -16.69 -53.45
C ASN A 619 10.07 -17.01 -52.26
N GLU A 620 11.36 -16.69 -52.42
CA GLU A 620 12.36 -16.94 -51.39
C GLU A 620 12.09 -16.10 -50.14
N LYS A 621 12.24 -16.71 -48.96
CA LYS A 621 12.02 -16.04 -47.67
C LYS A 621 12.82 -14.74 -47.51
N ASN A 622 14.09 -14.76 -47.89
CA ASN A 622 15.04 -13.66 -47.72
C ASN A 622 15.17 -12.81 -49.01
N CYS A 623 14.10 -12.73 -49.80
CA CYS A 623 14.08 -11.94 -51.02
C CYS A 623 14.13 -10.44 -50.73
N LEU A 624 15.13 -9.73 -51.26
CA LEU A 624 15.24 -8.26 -51.13
C LEU A 624 14.19 -7.48 -51.96
N ALA A 625 13.35 -8.16 -52.75
CA ALA A 625 12.16 -7.54 -53.33
C ALA A 625 11.08 -7.27 -52.28
N ASN A 626 11.06 -8.06 -51.20
CA ASN A 626 10.07 -7.94 -50.13
C ASN A 626 10.47 -6.80 -49.19
N VAL A 627 9.57 -5.84 -48.99
CA VAL A 627 9.81 -4.65 -48.18
C VAL A 627 10.14 -5.01 -46.73
N THR A 628 9.52 -6.07 -46.19
CA THR A 628 9.76 -6.54 -44.82
C THR A 628 11.23 -6.91 -44.60
N ASN A 629 11.86 -7.56 -45.58
CA ASN A 629 13.27 -7.93 -45.50
C ASN A 629 14.18 -6.69 -45.55
N ILE A 630 13.84 -5.68 -46.35
CA ILE A 630 14.59 -4.41 -46.38
C ILE A 630 14.48 -3.69 -45.03
N PHE A 631 13.31 -3.73 -44.38
CA PHE A 631 13.13 -3.21 -43.02
C PHE A 631 14.02 -3.97 -42.02
N GLU A 632 14.01 -5.30 -42.06
CA GLU A 632 14.85 -6.13 -41.19
C GLU A 632 16.34 -5.83 -41.38
N GLU A 633 16.81 -5.72 -42.62
CA GLU A 633 18.18 -5.35 -42.96
C GLU A 633 18.55 -3.96 -42.41
N ALA A 634 17.76 -2.94 -42.73
CA ALA A 634 18.04 -1.56 -42.34
C ALA A 634 18.04 -1.35 -40.81
N TYR A 635 17.12 -1.99 -40.07
CA TYR A 635 17.13 -1.91 -38.62
C TYR A 635 18.33 -2.67 -38.02
N ASN A 636 18.69 -3.84 -38.56
CA ASN A 636 19.90 -4.54 -38.13
C ASN A 636 21.17 -3.69 -38.38
N GLU A 637 21.26 -3.03 -39.53
CA GLU A 637 22.33 -2.09 -39.85
C GLU A 637 22.40 -0.91 -38.88
N LEU A 638 21.25 -0.22 -38.69
CA LEU A 638 21.11 0.90 -37.77
C LEU A 638 21.66 0.54 -36.39
N PHE A 639 21.21 -0.58 -35.84
CA PHE A 639 21.57 -0.96 -34.50
C PHE A 639 23.00 -1.47 -34.38
N ARG A 640 23.46 -2.28 -35.33
CA ARG A 640 24.78 -2.91 -35.28
C ARG A 640 25.90 -1.90 -35.49
N TYR A 641 25.80 -1.04 -36.50
CA TYR A 641 26.90 -0.19 -36.93
C TYR A 641 26.80 1.26 -36.41
N PHE A 642 25.58 1.74 -36.13
CA PHE A 642 25.37 3.15 -35.76
C PHE A 642 24.96 3.36 -34.31
N VAL A 643 24.11 2.51 -33.72
CA VAL A 643 23.65 2.69 -32.33
C VAL A 643 24.56 1.99 -31.32
N SER A 644 24.76 0.68 -31.46
CA SER A 644 25.49 -0.14 -30.50
C SER A 644 26.90 0.38 -30.16
N PRO A 645 27.70 0.85 -31.14
CA PRO A 645 29.04 1.36 -30.86
C PRO A 645 29.04 2.63 -29.99
N ILE A 646 27.95 3.41 -30.00
CA ILE A 646 27.83 4.66 -29.23
C ILE A 646 27.29 4.40 -27.82
N THR A 647 26.33 3.48 -27.68
CA THR A 647 25.65 3.22 -26.40
C THR A 647 26.50 2.43 -25.40
N GLY A 648 27.59 1.79 -25.86
CA GLY A 648 28.52 1.03 -25.03
C GLY A 648 28.07 -0.40 -24.79
N ASP A 649 27.90 -0.80 -23.53
CA ASP A 649 27.53 -2.18 -23.16
C ASP A 649 26.12 -2.52 -23.65
N LYS A 650 26.03 -3.40 -24.65
CA LYS A 650 24.76 -3.86 -25.26
C LYS A 650 23.80 -4.46 -24.22
N ARG A 651 24.29 -4.98 -23.10
CA ARG A 651 23.46 -5.53 -22.00
C ARG A 651 22.57 -4.48 -21.33
N LYS A 652 22.93 -3.20 -21.46
CA LYS A 652 22.13 -2.09 -20.93
C LYS A 652 20.95 -1.71 -21.82
N LEU A 653 20.94 -2.16 -23.08
CA LEU A 653 19.86 -1.89 -24.03
C LEU A 653 18.71 -2.87 -23.83
N ASN A 654 18.10 -2.81 -22.63
CA ASN A 654 17.01 -3.71 -22.26
C ASN A 654 15.63 -3.04 -22.23
N LYS A 655 15.56 -1.74 -22.56
CA LYS A 655 14.33 -0.98 -22.80
C LYS A 655 14.44 -0.19 -24.11
N VAL A 656 13.48 -0.41 -25.01
CA VAL A 656 13.46 0.22 -26.34
C VAL A 656 12.09 0.81 -26.61
N VAL A 657 12.07 2.05 -27.12
CA VAL A 657 10.87 2.65 -27.70
C VAL A 657 11.12 2.93 -29.18
N LEU A 658 10.23 2.45 -30.04
CA LEU A 658 10.26 2.74 -31.47
C LEU A 658 9.09 3.68 -31.77
N THR A 659 9.39 4.81 -32.40
CA THR A 659 8.31 5.66 -32.93
C THR A 659 7.82 5.08 -34.25
N TYR A 660 6.55 5.37 -34.59
CA TYR A 660 6.00 4.90 -35.85
C TYR A 660 5.01 5.91 -36.47
N PRO A 661 4.97 5.99 -37.81
CA PRO A 661 3.98 6.76 -38.56
C PRO A 661 2.55 6.32 -38.28
N ASN A 662 1.60 7.26 -38.28
CA ASN A 662 0.20 6.95 -37.97
C ASN A 662 -0.47 5.92 -38.91
N THR A 663 0.15 5.65 -40.06
CA THR A 663 -0.28 4.64 -41.05
C THR A 663 0.12 3.20 -40.71
N TYR A 664 0.95 2.96 -39.68
CA TYR A 664 1.35 1.60 -39.32
C TYR A 664 0.18 0.78 -38.74
N THR A 665 0.06 -0.45 -39.23
CA THR A 665 -0.86 -1.46 -38.69
C THR A 665 -0.21 -2.23 -37.56
N PRO A 666 -0.96 -2.91 -36.67
CA PRO A 666 -0.33 -3.76 -35.66
C PRO A 666 0.45 -4.93 -36.25
N THR A 667 0.17 -5.36 -37.49
CA THR A 667 1.02 -6.32 -38.22
C THR A 667 2.39 -5.72 -38.52
N HIS A 668 2.46 -4.46 -38.97
CA HIS A 668 3.74 -3.77 -39.14
C HIS A 668 4.48 -3.62 -37.79
N LEU A 669 3.75 -3.32 -36.71
CA LEU A 669 4.33 -3.27 -35.36
C LEU A 669 4.76 -4.67 -34.87
N GLY A 670 4.10 -5.73 -35.31
CA GLY A 670 4.49 -7.13 -35.07
C GLY A 670 5.81 -7.47 -35.75
N ILE A 671 5.94 -7.12 -37.03
CA ILE A 671 7.21 -7.26 -37.79
C ILE A 671 8.33 -6.48 -37.11
N LEU A 672 8.11 -5.19 -36.78
CA LEU A 672 9.11 -4.39 -36.07
C LEU A 672 9.46 -4.95 -34.68
N ARG A 673 8.48 -5.55 -33.99
CA ARG A 673 8.70 -6.22 -32.71
C ARG A 673 9.65 -7.40 -32.88
N ASP A 674 9.39 -8.26 -33.85
CA ASP A 674 10.23 -9.43 -34.12
C ASP A 674 11.65 -9.02 -34.51
N ILE A 675 11.79 -7.98 -35.35
CA ILE A 675 13.10 -7.39 -35.70
C ILE A 675 13.80 -6.87 -34.44
N ALA A 676 13.12 -6.08 -33.60
CA ALA A 676 13.71 -5.51 -32.39
C ALA A 676 14.22 -6.61 -31.43
N TYR A 677 13.43 -7.67 -31.20
CA TYR A 677 13.87 -8.78 -30.34
C TYR A 677 15.05 -9.57 -30.92
N LYS A 678 15.11 -9.74 -32.25
CA LYS A 678 16.29 -10.35 -32.91
C LYS A 678 17.54 -9.48 -32.79
N THR A 679 17.39 -8.16 -32.92
CA THR A 679 18.54 -7.25 -32.92
C THR A 679 19.01 -6.87 -31.50
N PHE A 680 18.13 -6.90 -30.50
CA PHE A 680 18.42 -6.63 -29.10
C PHE A 680 18.29 -7.89 -28.23
N PRO A 681 19.33 -8.72 -28.14
CA PRO A 681 19.25 -9.98 -27.40
C PRO A 681 19.01 -9.82 -25.89
N TYR A 682 19.21 -8.62 -25.35
CA TYR A 682 18.99 -8.29 -23.94
C TYR A 682 17.71 -7.47 -23.71
N LEU A 683 16.90 -7.25 -24.74
CA LEU A 683 15.59 -6.58 -24.62
C LEU A 683 14.66 -7.43 -23.77
N ARG A 684 14.12 -6.84 -22.70
CA ARG A 684 13.25 -7.56 -21.77
C ARG A 684 11.80 -7.47 -22.18
N ASP A 685 11.05 -8.53 -21.87
CA ASP A 685 9.64 -8.59 -22.18
C ASP A 685 8.85 -7.47 -21.50
N GLY A 686 7.88 -6.91 -22.22
CA GLY A 686 7.12 -5.75 -21.77
C GLY A 686 7.85 -4.40 -21.89
N TYR A 687 9.15 -4.38 -22.18
CA TYR A 687 9.99 -3.18 -22.29
C TYR A 687 10.32 -2.74 -23.72
N LEU A 688 9.68 -3.36 -24.73
CA LEU A 688 9.55 -2.78 -26.06
C LEU A 688 8.24 -2.01 -26.16
N LYS A 689 8.32 -0.70 -26.42
CA LYS A 689 7.16 0.17 -26.59
C LYS A 689 7.12 0.76 -27.99
N PHE A 690 5.90 0.95 -28.50
CA PHE A 690 5.66 1.62 -29.78
C PHE A 690 4.86 2.89 -29.49
N VAL A 691 5.32 4.04 -29.97
CA VAL A 691 4.62 5.32 -29.80
C VAL A 691 4.40 5.95 -31.16
N SER A 692 3.16 6.33 -31.50
CA SER A 692 2.93 7.03 -32.77
C SER A 692 3.57 8.42 -32.73
N GLU A 693 4.08 8.92 -33.85
CA GLU A 693 4.77 10.22 -33.91
C GLU A 693 3.91 11.37 -33.35
N SER A 694 2.62 11.36 -33.67
CA SER A 694 1.66 12.36 -33.17
C SER A 694 1.43 12.27 -31.66
N ASP A 695 1.33 11.06 -31.11
CA ASP A 695 1.22 10.85 -29.65
C ASP A 695 2.51 11.30 -28.95
N ALA A 696 3.66 11.11 -29.59
CA ALA A 696 4.94 11.61 -29.09
C ALA A 696 4.99 13.14 -29.09
N VAL A 697 4.56 13.83 -30.17
CA VAL A 697 4.48 15.30 -30.19
C VAL A 697 3.58 15.81 -29.07
N ALA A 698 2.43 15.18 -28.87
CA ALA A 698 1.52 15.50 -27.77
C ALA A 698 2.18 15.34 -26.40
N ALA A 699 2.85 14.20 -26.17
CA ALA A 699 3.57 13.93 -24.94
C ALA A 699 4.70 14.94 -24.70
N TYR A 700 5.44 15.32 -25.74
CA TYR A 700 6.48 16.34 -25.66
C TYR A 700 5.91 17.69 -25.25
N TYR A 701 4.82 18.12 -25.89
CA TYR A 701 4.12 19.35 -25.57
C TYR A 701 3.66 19.38 -24.11
N LEU A 702 3.01 18.31 -23.63
CA LEU A 702 2.52 18.20 -22.25
C LEU A 702 3.66 18.16 -21.24
N ALA A 703 4.74 17.43 -21.53
CA ALA A 703 5.92 17.36 -20.67
C ALA A 703 6.63 18.71 -20.53
N ASN A 704 6.47 19.59 -21.51
CA ASN A 704 7.06 20.92 -21.56
C ASN A 704 5.98 22.02 -21.54
N TRP A 705 4.79 21.74 -21.01
CA TRP A 705 3.64 22.63 -21.17
C TRP A 705 3.93 24.06 -20.69
N SER A 706 4.59 24.22 -19.54
CA SER A 706 4.97 25.53 -18.99
C SER A 706 5.95 26.32 -19.87
N LYS A 707 6.78 25.66 -20.70
CA LYS A 707 7.67 26.32 -21.69
C LYS A 707 6.85 27.10 -22.70
N PHE A 708 5.75 26.51 -23.16
CA PHE A 708 4.86 27.07 -24.19
C PHE A 708 3.70 27.90 -23.61
N ASN A 709 3.42 27.76 -22.31
CA ASN A 709 2.26 28.34 -21.64
C ASN A 709 2.66 29.13 -20.38
N LYS A 710 3.35 30.27 -20.55
CA LYS A 710 3.93 31.03 -19.42
C LYS A 710 2.91 31.57 -18.40
N VAL A 711 1.66 31.82 -18.82
CA VAL A 711 0.62 32.49 -18.00
C VAL A 711 -0.66 31.65 -17.85
N GLY A 712 -0.66 30.39 -18.31
CA GLY A 712 -1.87 29.55 -18.34
C GLY A 712 -1.96 28.54 -17.19
N ASN A 713 -3.13 27.91 -17.06
CA ASN A 713 -3.34 26.75 -16.19
C ASN A 713 -3.45 25.45 -17.02
N ILE A 714 -2.56 24.48 -16.78
CA ILE A 714 -2.54 23.19 -17.50
C ILE A 714 -3.85 22.39 -17.37
N LYS A 715 -4.72 22.73 -16.41
CA LYS A 715 -6.01 22.08 -16.22
C LYS A 715 -7.12 22.60 -17.13
N GLU A 716 -6.92 23.73 -17.80
CA GLU A 716 -7.92 24.32 -18.69
C GLU A 716 -8.18 23.40 -19.88
N LYS A 717 -9.45 23.36 -20.31
CA LYS A 717 -9.83 22.64 -21.51
C LYS A 717 -9.11 23.26 -22.70
N GLU A 718 -8.48 22.42 -23.50
CA GLU A 718 -7.75 22.86 -24.68
C GLU A 718 -7.96 21.85 -25.79
N THR A 719 -8.15 22.38 -26.98
CA THR A 719 -8.31 21.59 -28.20
C THR A 719 -7.11 21.90 -29.08
N VAL A 720 -6.28 20.88 -29.28
CA VAL A 720 -4.94 21.00 -29.87
C VAL A 720 -4.93 20.32 -31.24
N LEU A 721 -4.53 21.06 -32.28
CA LEU A 721 -4.20 20.50 -33.58
C LEU A 721 -2.68 20.39 -33.69
N VAL A 722 -2.17 19.18 -33.86
CA VAL A 722 -0.78 18.91 -34.21
C VAL A 722 -0.68 18.87 -35.72
N TYR A 723 0.06 19.81 -36.29
CA TYR A 723 0.41 19.87 -37.71
C TYR A 723 1.86 19.40 -37.86
N ASP A 724 2.06 18.15 -38.25
CA ASP A 724 3.40 17.57 -38.39
C ASP A 724 3.75 17.34 -39.85
N MET A 725 4.64 18.17 -40.38
CA MET A 725 5.00 18.15 -41.78
C MET A 725 6.49 17.87 -41.99
N GLY A 726 6.78 16.61 -42.30
CA GLY A 726 8.10 16.15 -42.67
C GLY A 726 8.41 16.32 -44.16
N ALA A 727 9.42 15.59 -44.61
CA ALA A 727 9.76 15.49 -46.03
C ALA A 727 8.78 14.60 -46.80
N GLY A 728 8.38 13.44 -46.24
CA GLY A 728 7.56 12.46 -46.95
C GLY A 728 6.05 12.55 -46.68
N THR A 729 5.65 12.97 -45.48
CA THR A 729 4.24 12.99 -45.05
C THR A 729 3.88 14.30 -44.37
N LEU A 730 2.61 14.68 -44.50
CA LEU A 730 1.92 15.62 -43.64
C LEU A 730 0.93 14.80 -42.80
N ASP A 731 1.06 14.88 -41.49
CA ASP A 731 0.22 14.21 -40.51
C ASP A 731 -0.48 15.25 -39.64
N ILE A 732 -1.81 15.22 -39.62
CA ILE A 732 -2.64 16.05 -38.76
C ILE A 732 -3.23 15.18 -37.66
N THR A 733 -3.05 15.60 -36.41
CA THR A 733 -3.67 14.95 -35.27
C THR A 733 -4.39 15.95 -34.40
N VAL A 734 -5.56 15.57 -33.96
CA VAL A 734 -6.42 16.40 -33.12
C VAL A 734 -6.55 15.78 -31.74
N LEU A 735 -6.35 16.61 -30.71
CA LEU A 735 -6.38 16.21 -29.31
C LEU A 735 -7.33 17.11 -28.51
N ASP A 736 -8.11 16.51 -27.62
CA ASP A 736 -8.85 17.21 -26.59
C ASP A 736 -8.21 16.96 -25.23
N LYS A 737 -7.73 18.02 -24.59
CA LYS A 737 -7.23 18.01 -23.21
C LYS A 737 -8.33 18.50 -22.29
N CYS A 738 -8.67 17.70 -21.27
CA CYS A 738 -9.59 18.10 -20.22
C CYS A 738 -9.14 17.59 -18.84
N THR A 739 -9.61 18.23 -17.78
CA THR A 739 -9.40 17.73 -16.41
C THR A 739 -10.62 16.95 -15.95
N THR A 740 -10.42 15.73 -15.50
CA THR A 740 -11.47 14.86 -14.98
C THR A 740 -11.87 15.26 -13.56
N LYS A 741 -12.99 14.70 -13.07
CA LYS A 741 -13.45 14.88 -11.68
C LYS A 741 -12.42 14.42 -10.63
N THR A 742 -11.54 13.49 -10.98
CA THR A 742 -10.45 12.99 -10.11
C THR A 742 -9.19 13.85 -10.18
N ASN A 743 -9.27 15.04 -10.78
CA ASN A 743 -8.14 15.95 -10.98
C ASN A 743 -6.99 15.31 -11.78
N THR A 744 -7.34 14.40 -12.70
CA THR A 744 -6.45 13.78 -13.68
C THR A 744 -6.61 14.53 -15.01
N ILE A 745 -5.50 14.79 -15.71
CA ILE A 745 -5.55 15.39 -17.04
C ILE A 745 -5.72 14.26 -18.05
N GLU A 746 -6.82 14.29 -18.79
CA GLU A 746 -7.11 13.35 -19.86
C GLU A 746 -6.87 14.04 -21.20
N VAL A 747 -6.13 13.37 -22.07
CA VAL A 747 -5.84 13.82 -23.44
C VAL A 747 -6.37 12.77 -24.38
N GLU A 748 -7.50 13.05 -25.01
CA GLU A 748 -8.16 12.18 -25.95
C GLU A 748 -7.77 12.56 -27.38
N VAL A 749 -7.23 11.62 -28.13
CA VAL A 749 -7.00 11.79 -29.55
C VAL A 749 -8.31 11.59 -30.29
N ARG A 750 -8.86 12.65 -30.91
CA ARG A 750 -10.17 12.61 -31.57
C ARG A 750 -10.08 12.08 -33.00
N GLY A 751 -9.02 12.44 -33.73
CA GLY A 751 -8.86 12.07 -35.12
C GLY A 751 -7.43 12.26 -35.62
N LYS A 752 -7.08 11.48 -36.65
CA LYS A 752 -5.81 11.54 -37.38
C LYS A 752 -6.08 11.44 -38.88
N ILE A 753 -5.40 12.27 -39.68
CA ILE A 753 -5.38 12.17 -41.14
C ILE A 753 -3.98 12.49 -41.64
N GLY A 754 -3.58 11.91 -42.77
CA GLY A 754 -2.31 12.26 -43.41
C GLY A 754 -2.38 12.21 -44.92
N THR A 755 -1.43 12.89 -45.57
CA THR A 755 -1.24 12.90 -47.03
C THR A 755 0.24 12.82 -47.40
N GLY A 756 0.52 12.28 -48.59
CA GLY A 756 1.86 12.28 -49.18
C GLY A 756 2.31 13.65 -49.70
N LYS A 757 1.41 14.64 -49.79
CA LYS A 757 1.70 16.00 -50.26
C LYS A 757 2.52 16.79 -49.22
N ALA A 758 3.77 16.41 -49.03
CA ALA A 758 4.66 16.97 -48.03
C ALA A 758 5.87 17.69 -48.66
N GLY A 759 6.98 17.83 -47.92
CA GLY A 759 8.15 18.57 -48.38
C GLY A 759 8.79 18.06 -49.68
N ASN A 760 8.79 16.76 -49.95
CA ASN A 760 9.30 16.18 -51.20
C ASN A 760 8.35 16.43 -52.38
N TYR A 761 7.04 16.39 -52.13
CA TYR A 761 6.04 16.76 -53.13
C TYR A 761 6.17 18.23 -53.51
N LEU A 762 6.47 19.09 -52.53
CA LEU A 762 6.83 20.48 -52.78
C LEU A 762 8.10 20.61 -53.63
N ASP A 763 9.13 19.80 -53.34
CA ASP A 763 10.35 19.79 -54.15
C ASP A 763 10.04 19.48 -55.61
N TYR A 764 9.24 18.44 -55.87
CA TYR A 764 8.75 18.12 -57.20
C TYR A 764 7.92 19.25 -57.82
N THR A 765 7.01 19.85 -57.05
CA THR A 765 6.16 20.95 -57.51
C THR A 765 6.99 22.15 -57.95
N ILE A 766 8.04 22.50 -57.19
CA ILE A 766 8.99 23.55 -57.55
C ILE A 766 9.73 23.16 -58.82
N ALA A 767 10.20 21.92 -58.95
CA ALA A 767 10.87 21.45 -60.17
C ALA A 767 9.96 21.61 -61.40
N CYS A 768 8.68 21.23 -61.33
CA CYS A 768 7.71 21.46 -62.40
C CYS A 768 7.56 22.93 -62.77
N ILE A 769 7.52 23.82 -61.78
CA ILE A 769 7.42 25.26 -62.02
C ILE A 769 8.67 25.77 -62.74
N LEU A 770 9.86 25.38 -62.28
CA LEU A 770 11.12 25.74 -62.94
C LEU A 770 11.16 25.26 -64.40
N GLN A 771 10.60 24.08 -64.67
CA GLN A 771 10.47 23.54 -66.02
C GLN A 771 9.51 24.37 -66.88
N GLU A 772 8.35 24.74 -66.37
CA GLU A 772 7.37 25.59 -67.07
C GLU A 772 7.90 27.01 -67.33
N LEU A 773 8.77 27.51 -66.44
CA LEU A 773 9.50 28.77 -66.63
C LEU A 773 10.69 28.65 -67.60
N GLY A 774 10.98 27.45 -68.13
CA GLY A 774 12.07 27.21 -69.07
C GLY A 774 13.47 27.22 -68.45
N LEU A 775 13.58 27.08 -67.13
CA LEU A 775 14.84 27.13 -66.38
C LEU A 775 15.50 25.76 -66.21
N ILE A 776 14.79 24.67 -66.52
CA ILE A 776 15.33 23.31 -66.52
C ILE A 776 14.67 22.48 -67.64
N PRO A 777 15.32 21.40 -68.11
CA PRO A 777 14.74 20.52 -69.13
C PRO A 777 13.71 19.54 -68.55
N ILE A 778 12.73 19.14 -69.37
CA ILE A 778 11.59 18.31 -68.96
C ILE A 778 11.97 16.92 -68.42
N GLN A 779 13.11 16.37 -68.84
CA GLN A 779 13.57 15.07 -68.38
C GLN A 779 13.88 15.05 -66.87
N LEU A 780 14.16 16.21 -66.25
CA LEU A 780 14.50 16.28 -64.83
C LEU A 780 13.27 16.19 -63.90
N ILE A 781 12.06 16.31 -64.45
CA ILE A 781 10.80 16.20 -63.69
C ILE A 781 10.08 14.87 -63.97
N SER A 782 10.75 13.88 -64.57
CA SER A 782 10.16 12.56 -64.78
C SER A 782 9.94 11.86 -63.45
N THR A 783 8.77 11.26 -63.28
CA THR A 783 8.47 10.30 -62.20
C THR A 783 8.54 8.85 -62.68
N ASP A 784 8.42 8.63 -63.99
CA ASP A 784 8.53 7.30 -64.60
C ASP A 784 9.99 6.91 -64.82
N PHE A 785 10.24 5.61 -64.96
CA PHE A 785 11.58 5.02 -65.09
C PHE A 785 12.49 5.74 -66.09
N VAL A 786 13.63 6.23 -65.61
CA VAL A 786 14.69 6.84 -66.43
C VAL A 786 15.89 5.89 -66.57
N ALA A 787 16.25 5.46 -67.78
CA ALA A 787 17.39 4.55 -67.98
C ALA A 787 18.77 5.24 -67.84
N ASN A 788 18.86 6.53 -68.17
CA ASN A 788 20.12 7.26 -68.24
C ASN A 788 20.60 7.73 -66.85
N SER A 789 21.77 7.26 -66.40
CA SER A 789 22.35 7.62 -65.10
C SER A 789 22.67 9.10 -64.97
N ALA A 790 23.16 9.76 -66.03
CA ALA A 790 23.53 11.17 -65.97
C ALA A 790 22.29 12.06 -65.71
N ILE A 791 21.15 11.72 -66.34
CA ILE A 791 19.89 12.42 -66.08
C ILE A 791 19.45 12.23 -64.62
N ARG A 792 19.58 11.02 -64.06
CA ARG A 792 19.26 10.76 -62.65
C ARG A 792 20.16 11.54 -61.69
N VAL A 793 21.45 11.66 -61.99
CA VAL A 793 22.38 12.50 -61.22
C VAL A 793 21.94 13.96 -61.28
N ASP A 794 21.58 14.47 -62.46
CA ASP A 794 21.08 15.85 -62.59
C ASP A 794 19.73 16.06 -61.87
N MET A 795 18.84 15.05 -61.82
CA MET A 795 17.61 15.09 -61.02
C MET A 795 17.92 15.18 -59.53
N LEU A 796 18.88 14.39 -59.04
CA LEU A 796 19.33 14.44 -57.65
C LEU A 796 19.98 15.79 -57.32
N ASN A 797 20.81 16.32 -58.21
CA ASN A 797 21.41 17.65 -58.08
C ASN A 797 20.34 18.74 -58.03
N LEU A 798 19.32 18.66 -58.88
CA LEU A 798 18.18 19.57 -58.85
C LEU A 798 17.41 19.46 -57.54
N LYS A 799 17.14 18.25 -57.04
CA LYS A 799 16.48 18.07 -55.73
C LYS A 799 17.30 18.72 -54.61
N ASN A 800 18.62 18.52 -54.62
CA ASN A 800 19.51 19.12 -53.65
C ASN A 800 19.47 20.65 -53.74
N ALA A 801 19.61 21.23 -54.93
CA ALA A 801 19.50 22.68 -55.14
C ALA A 801 18.16 23.25 -54.66
N ILE A 802 17.04 22.56 -54.92
CA ILE A 802 15.73 22.97 -54.40
C ILE A 802 15.72 23.00 -52.87
N LYS A 803 16.31 21.99 -52.23
CA LYS A 803 16.36 21.87 -50.76
C LYS A 803 17.29 22.88 -50.10
N THR A 804 18.46 23.15 -50.68
CA THR A 804 19.54 23.94 -50.04
C THR A 804 19.61 25.37 -50.53
N GLU A 805 19.21 25.65 -51.76
CA GLU A 805 19.36 26.96 -52.41
C GLU A 805 18.00 27.64 -52.60
N ILE A 806 16.97 26.92 -53.07
CA ILE A 806 15.68 27.54 -53.43
C ILE A 806 14.73 27.70 -52.23
N LYS A 807 14.31 26.60 -51.59
CA LYS A 807 13.32 26.65 -50.49
C LYS A 807 13.72 27.58 -49.33
N PRO A 808 14.98 27.63 -48.88
CA PRO A 808 15.39 28.52 -47.79
C PRO A 808 15.22 30.01 -48.11
N HIS A 809 15.24 30.38 -49.38
CA HIS A 809 15.15 31.76 -49.89
C HIS A 809 13.81 32.03 -50.61
N LEU A 810 12.79 31.20 -50.33
CA LEU A 810 11.49 31.32 -50.97
C LEU A 810 10.62 32.36 -50.25
N ALA A 811 11.03 33.61 -50.31
CA ALA A 811 10.35 34.78 -49.72
C ALA A 811 10.01 35.83 -50.79
N PRO A 812 8.88 36.54 -50.67
CA PRO A 812 8.48 37.58 -51.65
C PRO A 812 9.59 38.63 -51.88
N GLY A 813 9.82 39.00 -53.14
CA GLY A 813 10.83 39.98 -53.54
C GLY A 813 12.27 39.47 -53.66
N GLU A 814 12.56 38.20 -53.33
CA GLU A 814 13.91 37.64 -53.47
C GLU A 814 14.20 37.11 -54.89
N THR A 815 15.45 37.24 -55.33
CA THR A 815 15.97 36.54 -56.52
C THR A 815 16.91 35.44 -56.07
N ILE A 816 16.54 34.21 -56.38
CA ILE A 816 17.23 33.00 -55.94
C ILE A 816 18.16 32.54 -57.06
N SER A 817 19.44 32.38 -56.77
CA SER A 817 20.40 31.76 -57.69
C SER A 817 20.63 30.31 -57.27
N TYR A 818 20.64 29.39 -58.23
CA TYR A 818 20.86 27.97 -57.95
C TYR A 818 21.65 27.25 -59.05
N THR A 819 22.29 26.12 -58.72
CA THR A 819 23.11 25.35 -59.68
C THR A 819 22.63 23.91 -59.83
N VAL A 820 22.54 23.45 -61.09
CA VAL A 820 22.22 22.05 -61.43
C VAL A 820 23.31 21.51 -62.34
N GLY A 821 24.04 20.51 -61.85
CA GLY A 821 25.24 20.01 -62.51
C GLY A 821 26.28 21.13 -62.65
N HIS A 822 26.62 21.51 -63.88
CA HIS A 822 27.59 22.59 -64.17
C HIS A 822 26.93 23.91 -64.61
N LYS A 823 25.60 24.02 -64.56
CA LYS A 823 24.85 25.19 -65.03
C LYS A 823 24.19 25.92 -63.86
N SER A 824 24.39 27.23 -63.81
CA SER A 824 23.74 28.12 -62.85
C SER A 824 22.54 28.82 -63.48
N TRP A 825 21.50 29.01 -62.67
CA TRP A 825 20.21 29.57 -63.04
C TRP A 825 19.79 30.59 -61.98
N SER A 826 18.83 31.46 -62.32
CA SER A 826 18.20 32.35 -61.36
C SER A 826 16.69 32.44 -61.59
N VAL A 827 15.94 32.63 -60.50
CA VAL A 827 14.48 32.74 -60.50
C VAL A 827 14.03 33.74 -59.44
N GLU A 828 13.05 34.57 -59.78
CA GLU A 828 12.36 35.42 -58.79
C GLU A 828 11.44 34.53 -57.95
N ALA A 829 11.54 34.63 -56.62
CA ALA A 829 10.73 33.83 -55.69
C ALA A 829 9.22 34.01 -55.94
N ASP A 830 8.78 35.22 -56.28
CA ASP A 830 7.39 35.54 -56.60
C ASP A 830 6.83 34.75 -57.79
N LYS A 831 7.68 34.37 -58.76
CA LYS A 831 7.26 33.53 -59.91
C LYS A 831 6.94 32.10 -59.48
N ILE A 832 7.54 31.63 -58.38
CA ILE A 832 7.24 30.31 -57.79
C ILE A 832 6.03 30.44 -56.85
N ILE A 833 6.07 31.40 -55.92
CA ILE A 833 5.04 31.57 -54.89
C ILE A 833 3.67 31.79 -55.54
N ASN A 834 3.56 32.68 -56.52
CA ASN A 834 2.29 33.00 -57.17
C ASN A 834 1.88 32.00 -58.26
N HIS A 835 2.68 30.97 -58.52
CA HIS A 835 2.36 29.98 -59.54
C HIS A 835 1.12 29.15 -59.15
N PRO A 836 0.17 28.87 -60.07
CA PRO A 836 -1.04 28.09 -59.76
C PRO A 836 -0.77 26.73 -59.09
N LYS A 837 0.31 26.05 -59.50
CA LYS A 837 0.72 24.75 -58.89
C LYS A 837 1.15 24.91 -57.43
N PHE A 838 1.89 25.96 -57.10
CA PHE A 838 2.33 26.23 -55.73
C PHE A 838 1.15 26.63 -54.85
N GLN A 839 0.28 27.49 -55.35
CA GLN A 839 -0.95 27.91 -54.65
C GLN A 839 -1.91 26.74 -54.41
N ARG A 840 -2.07 25.84 -55.39
CA ARG A 840 -2.84 24.59 -55.22
C ARG A 840 -2.21 23.69 -54.16
N TYR A 841 -0.90 23.55 -54.16
CA TYR A 841 -0.19 22.78 -53.15
C TYR A 841 -0.45 23.36 -51.74
N LEU A 842 -0.31 24.67 -51.54
CA LEU A 842 -0.60 25.33 -50.27
C LEU A 842 -2.05 25.10 -49.83
N HIS A 843 -3.01 25.23 -50.75
CA HIS A 843 -4.43 24.97 -50.46
C HIS A 843 -4.68 23.53 -50.01
N ASP A 844 -4.08 22.56 -50.69
CA ASP A 844 -4.22 21.13 -50.39
C ASP A 844 -3.69 20.78 -48.98
N VAL A 845 -2.53 21.35 -48.60
CA VAL A 845 -1.86 21.06 -47.31
C VAL A 845 -2.33 21.94 -46.14
N THR A 846 -3.19 22.93 -46.39
CA THR A 846 -3.74 23.80 -45.34
C THR A 846 -5.27 23.71 -45.29
N THR A 847 -5.95 24.50 -46.12
CA THR A 847 -7.40 24.67 -46.10
C THR A 847 -8.14 23.35 -46.35
N LYS A 848 -7.74 22.59 -47.37
CA LYS A 848 -8.41 21.34 -47.75
C LYS A 848 -8.28 20.29 -46.65
N ILE A 849 -7.06 20.03 -46.16
CA ILE A 849 -6.84 19.02 -45.13
C ILE A 849 -7.48 19.39 -43.78
N PHE A 850 -7.50 20.68 -43.41
CA PHE A 850 -8.18 21.12 -42.19
C PHE A 850 -9.70 20.98 -42.28
N LYS A 851 -10.29 21.30 -43.44
CA LYS A 851 -11.70 21.03 -43.68
C LYS A 851 -11.99 19.53 -43.60
N GLN A 852 -11.12 18.70 -44.18
CA GLN A 852 -11.29 17.24 -44.16
C GLN A 852 -11.27 16.67 -42.75
N ILE A 853 -10.28 17.05 -41.92
CA ILE A 853 -10.20 16.55 -40.53
C ILE A 853 -11.38 17.06 -39.68
N GLY A 854 -11.84 18.29 -39.91
CA GLY A 854 -13.01 18.84 -39.22
C GLY A 854 -14.30 18.09 -39.58
N MET A 855 -14.54 17.83 -40.87
CA MET A 855 -15.67 17.01 -41.32
C MET A 855 -15.59 15.58 -40.81
N TYR A 856 -14.38 15.02 -40.76
CA TYR A 856 -14.13 13.67 -40.27
C TYR A 856 -14.45 13.52 -38.78
N ILE A 857 -14.01 14.46 -37.94
CA ILE A 857 -14.22 14.41 -36.48
C ILE A 857 -15.64 14.85 -36.07
N GLY A 858 -16.29 15.72 -36.87
CA GLY A 858 -17.60 16.33 -36.59
C GLY A 858 -17.50 17.84 -36.31
N SER A 859 -18.57 18.59 -36.60
CA SER A 859 -18.65 20.06 -36.69
C SER A 859 -18.41 20.89 -35.41
N ASP A 860 -18.10 20.26 -34.27
CA ASP A 860 -17.87 20.93 -32.97
C ASP A 860 -16.37 21.06 -32.63
N PHE A 861 -15.51 21.36 -33.61
CA PHE A 861 -14.06 21.39 -33.40
C PHE A 861 -13.47 22.80 -33.36
N ASP A 862 -13.49 23.41 -32.18
CA ASP A 862 -12.97 24.76 -31.94
C ASP A 862 -11.51 24.73 -31.46
N ILE A 863 -10.58 24.77 -32.42
CA ILE A 863 -9.13 24.72 -32.20
C ILE A 863 -8.68 25.92 -31.37
N THR A 864 -8.05 25.66 -30.22
CA THR A 864 -7.46 26.72 -29.38
C THR A 864 -5.94 26.81 -29.54
N THR A 865 -5.30 25.70 -29.92
CA THR A 865 -3.84 25.61 -30.05
C THR A 865 -3.47 24.83 -31.29
N VAL A 866 -2.48 25.34 -32.04
CA VAL A 866 -1.84 24.62 -33.12
C VAL A 866 -0.36 24.43 -32.81
N ILE A 867 0.10 23.18 -32.89
CA ILE A 867 1.49 22.80 -32.70
C ILE A 867 2.07 22.54 -34.09
N LEU A 868 3.08 23.33 -34.47
CA LEU A 868 3.79 23.15 -35.74
C LEU A 868 5.01 22.26 -35.53
N SER A 869 4.97 21.04 -36.04
CA SER A 869 6.06 20.05 -36.01
C SER A 869 6.59 19.77 -37.42
N GLY A 870 7.86 19.34 -37.50
CA GLY A 870 8.52 19.01 -38.77
C GLY A 870 9.18 20.20 -39.47
N ARG A 871 10.31 19.93 -40.15
CA ARG A 871 11.13 20.98 -40.78
C ARG A 871 10.43 21.73 -41.92
N SER A 872 9.44 21.14 -42.59
CA SER A 872 8.73 21.84 -43.67
C SER A 872 7.97 23.07 -43.16
N CYS A 873 7.58 23.06 -41.88
CA CYS A 873 6.95 24.20 -41.21
C CYS A 873 7.88 25.42 -41.06
N ARG A 874 9.18 25.31 -41.36
CA ARG A 874 10.07 26.49 -41.39
C ARG A 874 9.78 27.42 -42.58
N LEU A 875 9.18 26.89 -43.65
CA LEU A 875 8.81 27.69 -44.82
C LEU A 875 7.80 28.77 -44.44
N GLN A 876 8.19 30.03 -44.58
CA GLN A 876 7.39 31.18 -44.13
C GLN A 876 6.02 31.23 -44.81
N VAL A 877 5.98 31.08 -46.13
CA VAL A 877 4.72 31.12 -46.92
C VAL A 877 3.74 30.03 -46.50
N LEU A 878 4.24 28.85 -46.11
CA LEU A 878 3.40 27.78 -45.57
C LEU A 878 2.81 28.16 -44.21
N ARG A 879 3.62 28.74 -43.32
CA ARG A 879 3.16 29.20 -42.00
C ARG A 879 2.05 30.23 -42.13
N GLU A 880 2.27 31.26 -42.95
CA GLU A 880 1.26 32.29 -43.24
C GLU A 880 -0.05 31.66 -43.76
N SER A 881 0.05 30.69 -44.67
CA SER A 881 -1.12 29.96 -45.19
C SER A 881 -1.83 29.11 -44.12
N ILE A 882 -1.08 28.49 -43.19
CA ILE A 882 -1.63 27.74 -42.07
C ILE A 882 -2.40 28.70 -41.14
N GLU A 883 -1.81 29.85 -40.79
CA GLU A 883 -2.45 30.84 -39.94
C GLU A 883 -3.77 31.35 -40.54
N GLU A 884 -3.77 31.69 -41.83
CA GLU A 884 -4.97 32.12 -42.55
C GLU A 884 -6.04 31.02 -42.58
N ALA A 885 -5.65 29.79 -42.88
CA ALA A 885 -6.57 28.67 -42.94
C ALA A 885 -7.21 28.38 -41.56
N ILE A 886 -6.45 28.42 -40.46
CA ILE A 886 -7.02 28.17 -39.12
C ILE A 886 -7.90 29.34 -38.66
N LYS A 887 -7.51 30.60 -38.94
CA LYS A 887 -8.36 31.78 -38.65
C LYS A 887 -9.71 31.70 -39.36
N SER A 888 -9.79 31.02 -40.50
CA SER A 888 -11.07 30.78 -41.20
C SER A 888 -11.94 29.69 -40.56
N LEU A 889 -11.35 28.84 -39.70
CA LEU A 889 -12.01 27.68 -39.09
C LEU A 889 -12.40 27.88 -37.63
N SER A 890 -11.70 28.75 -36.88
CA SER A 890 -12.02 29.06 -35.48
C SER A 890 -12.30 30.55 -35.30
N ASN A 891 -13.32 30.83 -34.48
CA ASN A 891 -13.68 32.19 -34.05
C ASN A 891 -12.92 32.63 -32.78
N LYS A 892 -12.00 31.81 -32.26
CA LYS A 892 -11.21 32.09 -31.05
C LYS A 892 -9.79 32.52 -31.41
N ASP A 893 -9.13 33.16 -30.44
CA ASP A 893 -7.69 33.39 -30.51
C ASP A 893 -6.95 32.06 -30.51
N ILE A 894 -6.34 31.74 -31.65
CA ILE A 894 -5.54 30.53 -31.85
C ILE A 894 -4.13 30.80 -31.36
N ARG A 895 -3.62 29.92 -30.50
CA ARG A 895 -2.21 29.92 -30.13
C ARG A 895 -1.39 29.02 -31.04
N LEU A 896 -0.36 29.58 -31.66
CA LEU A 896 0.65 28.82 -32.38
C LEU A 896 1.82 28.48 -31.45
N VAL A 897 2.15 27.19 -31.39
CA VAL A 897 3.30 26.67 -30.66
C VAL A 897 4.37 26.30 -31.68
N GLU A 898 5.45 27.07 -31.65
CA GLU A 898 6.65 26.85 -32.46
C GLU A 898 7.79 26.32 -31.59
N PHE A 899 8.63 25.48 -32.18
CA PHE A 899 9.81 24.91 -31.54
C PHE A 899 11.08 25.65 -31.95
N ASP A 900 12.15 25.50 -31.17
CA ASP A 900 13.42 26.19 -31.42
C ASP A 900 14.17 25.61 -32.63
N SER A 901 14.02 26.27 -33.78
CA SER A 901 14.67 25.87 -35.03
C SER A 901 16.20 25.91 -34.98
N GLN A 902 16.81 26.74 -34.12
CA GLN A 902 18.28 26.79 -34.00
C GLN A 902 18.84 25.53 -33.33
N LYS A 903 18.01 24.83 -32.56
CA LYS A 903 18.38 23.58 -31.86
C LYS A 903 17.91 22.33 -32.59
N ASP A 904 17.27 22.46 -33.77
CA ASP A 904 16.60 21.37 -34.46
C ASP A 904 15.59 20.62 -33.57
N GLU A 905 14.89 21.34 -32.67
CA GLU A 905 13.87 20.73 -31.80
C GLU A 905 12.78 20.02 -32.62
N GLU A 906 12.48 20.50 -33.84
CA GLU A 906 11.51 19.89 -34.77
C GLU A 906 11.90 18.48 -35.23
N LYS A 907 13.17 18.08 -35.07
CA LYS A 907 13.64 16.73 -35.36
C LYS A 907 13.77 15.83 -34.13
N THR A 908 13.91 16.42 -32.95
CA THR A 908 14.13 15.64 -31.73
C THR A 908 12.85 15.43 -30.94
N LEU A 909 11.86 16.31 -31.07
CA LEU A 909 10.65 16.30 -30.24
C LEU A 909 9.88 14.98 -30.29
N VAL A 910 9.90 14.27 -31.42
CA VAL A 910 9.25 12.97 -31.56
C VAL A 910 9.97 11.93 -30.69
N ALA A 911 11.30 11.83 -30.79
CA ALA A 911 12.08 10.95 -29.93
C ALA A 911 11.98 11.33 -28.44
N GLU A 912 12.00 12.63 -28.12
CA GLU A 912 11.88 13.11 -26.74
C GLU A 912 10.48 12.88 -26.15
N GLY A 913 9.47 13.07 -26.97
CA GLY A 913 8.06 12.84 -26.66
C GLY A 913 7.75 11.37 -26.43
N ALA A 914 8.30 10.47 -27.26
CA ALA A 914 8.15 9.04 -27.08
C ALA A 914 8.77 8.55 -25.76
N ILE A 915 9.95 9.09 -25.40
CA ILE A 915 10.54 8.85 -24.06
C ILE A 915 9.62 9.40 -22.97
N ALA A 916 9.07 10.60 -23.11
CA ALA A 916 8.15 11.17 -22.11
C ALA A 916 6.87 10.32 -21.97
N GLN A 917 6.33 9.80 -23.07
CA GLN A 917 5.18 8.91 -23.08
C GLN A 917 5.43 7.68 -22.20
N VAL A 918 6.50 6.93 -22.49
CA VAL A 918 6.76 5.65 -21.79
C VAL A 918 7.28 5.84 -20.37
N SER A 919 8.03 6.90 -20.08
CA SER A 919 8.65 7.12 -18.77
C SER A 919 7.81 7.97 -17.80
N LYS A 920 6.88 8.79 -18.30
CA LYS A 920 6.08 9.71 -17.45
C LYS A 920 4.58 9.50 -17.53
N PHE A 921 4.03 9.09 -18.68
CA PHE A 921 2.58 9.07 -18.90
C PHE A 921 1.98 7.66 -18.89
N ASP A 922 2.72 6.66 -19.34
CA ASP A 922 2.30 5.25 -19.33
C ASP A 922 2.54 4.52 -18.00
N ILE A 923 3.03 5.22 -16.98
CA ILE A 923 3.15 4.66 -15.63
C ILE A 923 1.80 4.69 -14.88
N PRO A 924 1.50 3.67 -14.05
CA PRO A 924 0.23 3.58 -13.33
C PRO A 924 -0.12 4.84 -12.52
N THR A 925 0.88 5.41 -11.84
CA THR A 925 0.79 6.57 -10.96
C THR A 925 0.67 7.92 -11.68
N SER A 926 0.74 7.96 -13.01
CA SER A 926 0.68 9.21 -13.75
C SER A 926 -0.67 9.92 -13.61
N LYS A 927 -0.63 11.24 -13.38
CA LYS A 927 -1.80 12.13 -13.35
C LYS A 927 -2.24 12.60 -14.75
N VAL A 928 -1.51 12.21 -15.80
CA VAL A 928 -1.86 12.46 -17.19
C VAL A 928 -2.18 11.13 -17.85
N LYS A 929 -3.30 11.04 -18.56
CA LYS A 929 -3.70 9.85 -19.32
C LYS A 929 -3.97 10.24 -20.77
N ILE A 930 -3.11 9.78 -21.67
CA ILE A 930 -3.30 9.91 -23.11
C ILE A 930 -4.10 8.71 -23.60
N LYS A 931 -5.20 8.94 -24.31
CA LYS A 931 -6.11 7.92 -24.83
C LYS A 931 -6.14 7.97 -26.35
N SER A 932 -5.75 6.85 -26.96
CA SER A 932 -5.77 6.64 -28.41
C SER A 932 -6.73 5.50 -28.78
N ARG A 933 -7.43 5.63 -29.91
CA ARG A 933 -8.24 4.55 -30.51
C ARG A 933 -7.36 3.47 -31.14
N ARG A 934 -7.92 2.27 -31.33
CA ARG A 934 -7.22 1.16 -32.01
C ARG A 934 -6.93 1.45 -33.48
N LEU A 935 -7.85 2.12 -34.15
CA LEU A 935 -7.77 2.56 -35.54
C LEU A 935 -8.48 3.92 -35.67
N TYR A 936 -8.03 4.74 -36.61
CA TYR A 936 -8.56 6.08 -36.86
C TYR A 936 -9.17 6.24 -38.25
N ALA A 937 -9.33 5.18 -39.04
CA ALA A 937 -10.07 5.20 -40.30
C ALA A 937 -11.49 4.66 -40.09
N SER A 938 -12.42 5.04 -40.96
CA SER A 938 -13.74 4.41 -41.08
C SER A 938 -13.69 3.36 -42.19
N TYR A 939 -14.55 2.34 -42.09
CA TYR A 939 -14.52 1.19 -42.99
C TYR A 939 -15.92 0.89 -43.51
N GLY A 940 -16.01 0.52 -44.79
CA GLY A 940 -17.28 0.23 -45.44
C GLY A 940 -17.10 -0.65 -46.67
N ILE A 941 -18.19 -0.85 -47.41
CA ILE A 941 -18.13 -1.51 -48.72
C ILE A 941 -18.55 -0.56 -49.84
N MET A 942 -17.87 -0.69 -50.97
CA MET A 942 -18.18 -0.03 -52.23
C MET A 942 -18.67 -1.06 -53.23
N PHE A 943 -19.75 -0.76 -53.95
CA PHE A 943 -20.30 -1.67 -54.97
C PHE A 943 -21.04 -0.89 -56.07
N GLN A 944 -21.21 -1.52 -57.23
CA GLN A 944 -21.91 -0.91 -58.34
C GLN A 944 -23.42 -1.16 -58.25
N GLU A 945 -24.19 -0.09 -58.14
CA GLU A 945 -25.64 -0.15 -58.22
C GLU A 945 -26.14 -0.23 -59.69
N LEU A 946 -27.42 -0.59 -59.83
CA LEU A 946 -28.09 -0.58 -61.13
C LEU A 946 -28.00 0.82 -61.77
N GLY A 947 -27.43 0.91 -62.97
CA GLY A 947 -27.16 2.18 -63.66
C GLY A 947 -25.68 2.58 -63.65
N GLY A 948 -24.82 1.82 -62.97
CA GLY A 948 -23.37 1.89 -63.10
C GLY A 948 -22.66 2.82 -62.12
N HIS A 949 -23.42 3.52 -61.27
CA HIS A 949 -22.88 4.35 -60.19
C HIS A 949 -22.35 3.48 -59.04
N LEU A 950 -21.24 3.90 -58.43
CA LEU A 950 -20.67 3.21 -57.27
C LEU A 950 -21.27 3.79 -56.00
N HIS A 951 -21.83 2.94 -55.14
CA HIS A 951 -22.44 3.31 -53.88
C HIS A 951 -21.58 2.85 -52.70
N TYR A 952 -21.39 3.74 -51.72
CA TYR A 952 -20.65 3.46 -50.49
C TYR A 952 -21.58 3.24 -49.30
N VAL A 953 -21.35 2.16 -48.55
CA VAL A 953 -22.02 1.94 -47.27
C VAL A 953 -20.98 1.79 -46.16
N GLU A 954 -20.98 2.73 -45.22
CA GLU A 954 -20.16 2.66 -44.02
C GLU A 954 -20.64 1.53 -43.12
N LEU A 955 -19.70 0.68 -42.69
CA LEU A 955 -19.95 -0.47 -41.82
C LEU A 955 -19.38 -0.30 -40.41
N LEU A 956 -18.32 0.50 -40.28
CA LEU A 956 -17.67 0.81 -39.02
C LEU A 956 -17.13 2.24 -39.04
N ASN A 957 -17.77 3.11 -38.26
CA ASN A 957 -17.32 4.47 -38.03
C ASN A 957 -16.11 4.48 -37.08
N HIS A 958 -15.13 5.36 -37.34
CA HIS A 958 -13.98 5.53 -36.45
C HIS A 958 -14.34 5.90 -35.01
N ASN A 959 -15.44 6.64 -34.79
CA ASN A 959 -15.89 7.01 -33.45
C ASN A 959 -16.43 5.82 -32.63
N ASP A 960 -16.79 4.73 -33.29
CA ASP A 960 -17.24 3.50 -32.65
C ASP A 960 -16.09 2.54 -32.33
N ILE A 961 -14.88 2.79 -32.86
CA ILE A 961 -13.71 1.92 -32.66
C ILE A 961 -13.17 2.07 -31.23
N PRO A 962 -12.96 0.98 -30.48
CA PRO A 962 -12.56 1.05 -29.09
C PRO A 962 -11.14 1.60 -28.90
N TYR A 963 -10.83 2.00 -27.66
CA TYR A 963 -9.52 2.49 -27.27
C TYR A 963 -8.45 1.39 -27.31
N ALA A 964 -7.19 1.76 -27.56
CA ALA A 964 -6.06 0.83 -27.66
C ALA A 964 -5.84 -0.03 -26.39
N LYS A 965 -6.27 0.46 -25.21
CA LYS A 965 -6.21 -0.28 -23.95
C LYS A 965 -7.29 -1.37 -23.82
N THR A 966 -8.32 -1.35 -24.65
CA THR A 966 -9.36 -2.37 -24.68
C THR A 966 -8.86 -3.58 -25.46
N SER A 967 -8.49 -4.64 -24.74
CA SER A 967 -8.04 -5.89 -25.35
C SER A 967 -9.22 -6.68 -25.93
N GLY A 968 -8.96 -7.48 -26.98
CA GLY A 968 -9.93 -8.45 -27.49
C GLY A 968 -10.43 -8.22 -28.91
N ILE A 969 -11.45 -8.99 -29.26
CA ILE A 969 -12.17 -8.91 -30.54
C ILE A 969 -13.27 -7.85 -30.39
N PHE A 970 -13.42 -6.99 -31.38
CA PHE A 970 -14.52 -6.03 -31.45
C PHE A 970 -15.40 -6.36 -32.65
N ASP A 971 -16.70 -6.46 -32.42
CA ASP A 971 -17.71 -6.76 -33.44
C ASP A 971 -18.51 -5.50 -33.76
N GLY A 972 -18.48 -5.10 -35.03
CA GLY A 972 -19.34 -4.05 -35.56
C GLY A 972 -20.80 -4.49 -35.66
N LYS A 973 -21.68 -3.52 -35.91
CA LYS A 973 -23.12 -3.75 -36.06
C LYS A 973 -23.41 -4.47 -37.38
N ASN A 974 -24.45 -5.31 -37.39
CA ASN A 974 -25.00 -5.87 -38.63
C ASN A 974 -25.79 -4.80 -39.38
N ILE A 975 -25.47 -4.60 -40.65
CA ILE A 975 -26.07 -3.63 -41.55
C ILE A 975 -26.62 -4.37 -42.77
N ASN A 976 -27.85 -4.05 -43.17
CA ASN A 976 -28.44 -4.60 -44.39
C ASN A 976 -28.16 -3.65 -45.56
N VAL A 977 -27.38 -4.13 -46.52
CA VAL A 977 -27.02 -3.42 -47.75
C VAL A 977 -27.92 -3.91 -48.87
N ASN A 978 -28.55 -3.01 -49.63
CA ASN A 978 -29.45 -3.33 -50.74
C ASN A 978 -28.84 -2.84 -52.06
N GLY A 979 -29.33 -3.36 -53.20
CA GLY A 979 -28.91 -2.89 -54.53
C GLY A 979 -27.63 -3.53 -55.07
N THR A 980 -27.12 -4.57 -54.39
CA THR A 980 -25.82 -5.21 -54.73
C THR A 980 -25.89 -6.17 -55.92
N SER A 981 -27.10 -6.55 -56.37
CA SER A 981 -27.30 -7.58 -57.40
C SER A 981 -26.73 -7.20 -58.78
N SER A 982 -26.55 -5.91 -59.04
CA SER A 982 -25.99 -5.40 -60.30
C SER A 982 -24.45 -5.32 -60.29
N SER A 983 -23.81 -5.56 -59.14
CA SER A 983 -22.37 -5.50 -59.01
C SER A 983 -21.74 -6.88 -59.27
N ALA A 984 -20.63 -6.91 -60.00
CA ALA A 984 -19.80 -8.13 -60.10
C ALA A 984 -18.97 -8.36 -58.83
N TYR A 985 -18.62 -7.29 -58.12
CA TYR A 985 -17.76 -7.33 -56.94
C TYR A 985 -18.27 -6.39 -55.84
N ILE A 986 -17.96 -6.69 -54.59
CA ILE A 986 -17.99 -5.71 -53.50
C ILE A 986 -16.54 -5.46 -53.05
N ARG A 987 -16.21 -4.21 -52.76
CA ARG A 987 -14.87 -3.81 -52.30
C ARG A 987 -14.93 -3.37 -50.86
N LEU A 988 -14.13 -3.97 -49.98
CA LEU A 988 -13.91 -3.45 -48.65
C LEU A 988 -13.00 -2.21 -48.75
N VAL A 989 -13.48 -1.09 -48.23
CA VAL A 989 -12.82 0.20 -48.37
C VAL A 989 -12.51 0.80 -47.01
N GLN A 990 -11.29 1.31 -46.86
CA GLN A 990 -10.83 2.16 -45.76
C GLN A 990 -10.90 3.64 -46.18
N THR A 991 -11.41 4.52 -45.32
CA THR A 991 -11.52 5.96 -45.64
C THR A 991 -11.34 6.86 -44.42
N TYR A 992 -10.81 8.06 -44.63
CA TYR A 992 -10.69 9.15 -43.64
C TYR A 992 -11.64 10.31 -43.96
N MET A 993 -12.75 10.01 -44.61
CA MET A 993 -13.76 10.99 -45.06
C MET A 993 -15.15 10.60 -44.57
N SER A 994 -16.11 11.52 -44.72
CA SER A 994 -17.53 11.22 -44.50
C SER A 994 -18.07 10.27 -45.57
N PRO A 995 -19.12 9.47 -45.30
CA PRO A 995 -19.68 8.54 -46.28
C PRO A 995 -20.03 9.18 -47.64
N GLU A 996 -20.62 10.38 -47.62
CA GLU A 996 -21.01 11.12 -48.82
C GLU A 996 -19.78 11.56 -49.63
N GLU A 997 -18.71 12.01 -48.96
CA GLU A 997 -17.47 12.38 -49.63
C GLU A 997 -16.71 11.16 -50.15
N THR A 998 -16.71 10.05 -49.42
CA THR A 998 -16.10 8.80 -49.87
C THR A 998 -16.73 8.35 -51.17
N GLU A 999 -18.06 8.33 -51.27
CA GLU A 999 -18.77 7.99 -52.50
C GLU A 999 -18.44 8.95 -53.65
N ALA A 1000 -18.55 10.27 -53.41
CA ALA A 1000 -18.31 11.27 -54.44
C ALA A 1000 -16.87 11.21 -54.99
N ASN A 1001 -15.88 11.15 -54.11
CA ASN A 1001 -14.47 11.11 -54.49
C ASN A 1001 -14.11 9.80 -55.20
N TYR A 1002 -14.64 8.66 -54.75
CA TYR A 1002 -14.40 7.37 -55.41
C TYR A 1002 -14.95 7.36 -56.84
N ASN A 1003 -16.16 7.87 -57.06
CA ASN A 1003 -16.74 7.99 -58.39
C ASN A 1003 -15.98 8.97 -59.31
N MET A 1004 -15.29 9.97 -58.73
CA MET A 1004 -14.42 10.89 -59.47
C MET A 1004 -13.01 10.33 -59.72
N GLY A 1005 -12.69 9.14 -59.19
CA GLY A 1005 -11.34 8.57 -59.23
C GLY A 1005 -10.33 9.28 -58.31
N ASN A 1006 -10.79 10.09 -57.35
CA ASN A 1006 -9.95 10.73 -56.35
C ASN A 1006 -9.83 9.85 -55.10
N THR A 1007 -8.75 9.07 -55.00
CA THR A 1007 -8.54 8.11 -53.91
C THR A 1007 -7.51 8.57 -52.87
N GLU A 1008 -7.17 9.87 -52.81
CA GLU A 1008 -6.15 10.41 -51.88
C GLU A 1008 -6.35 9.95 -50.42
N PHE A 1009 -7.60 9.86 -49.95
CA PHE A 1009 -7.98 9.41 -48.60
C PHE A 1009 -8.84 8.15 -48.61
N ILE A 1010 -8.80 7.36 -49.69
CA ILE A 1010 -9.56 6.12 -49.85
C ILE A 1010 -8.61 5.00 -50.26
N SER A 1011 -8.72 3.84 -49.61
CA SER A 1011 -7.93 2.66 -49.98
C SER A 1011 -8.79 1.42 -50.09
N ASP A 1012 -8.72 0.75 -51.25
CA ASP A 1012 -9.32 -0.56 -51.46
C ASP A 1012 -8.51 -1.62 -50.70
N MET A 1013 -9.15 -2.28 -49.73
CA MET A 1013 -8.51 -3.30 -48.90
C MET A 1013 -8.55 -4.67 -49.59
N GLU A 1014 -9.75 -5.13 -49.94
CA GLU A 1014 -10.00 -6.41 -50.60
C GLU A 1014 -11.22 -6.30 -51.52
N GLU A 1015 -11.21 -7.10 -52.59
CA GLU A 1015 -12.31 -7.25 -53.53
C GLU A 1015 -12.90 -8.65 -53.42
N PHE A 1016 -14.23 -8.76 -53.37
CA PHE A 1016 -14.95 -10.02 -53.22
C PHE A 1016 -15.93 -10.21 -54.37
N ASP A 1017 -15.85 -11.35 -55.05
CA ASP A 1017 -16.76 -11.74 -56.12
C ASP A 1017 -18.20 -11.96 -55.59
N MET A 1018 -19.18 -11.29 -56.19
CA MET A 1018 -20.60 -11.38 -55.82
C MET A 1018 -21.22 -12.77 -56.07
N ALA A 1019 -20.60 -13.60 -56.92
CA ALA A 1019 -20.99 -15.00 -57.09
C ALA A 1019 -20.88 -15.79 -55.77
N ASN A 1020 -19.92 -15.44 -54.90
CA ASN A 1020 -19.79 -16.05 -53.57
C ASN A 1020 -20.99 -15.77 -52.65
N PHE A 1021 -21.76 -14.73 -52.97
CA PHE A 1021 -22.95 -14.30 -52.23
C PHE A 1021 -24.24 -14.58 -53.02
N ASN A 1022 -24.19 -15.49 -54.00
CA ASN A 1022 -25.30 -15.83 -54.90
C ASN A 1022 -25.87 -14.64 -55.68
N ASN A 1023 -25.07 -13.59 -55.91
CA ASN A 1023 -25.52 -12.33 -56.52
C ASN A 1023 -26.77 -11.75 -55.82
N ALA A 1024 -26.88 -11.95 -54.51
CA ALA A 1024 -28.03 -11.47 -53.75
C ALA A 1024 -28.12 -9.94 -53.81
N ASP A 1025 -29.34 -9.43 -53.99
CA ASP A 1025 -29.61 -7.99 -53.97
C ASP A 1025 -29.55 -7.37 -52.57
N LYS A 1026 -29.64 -8.23 -51.55
CA LYS A 1026 -29.57 -7.84 -50.14
C LYS A 1026 -28.50 -8.64 -49.43
N LEU A 1027 -27.56 -7.94 -48.81
CA LEU A 1027 -26.49 -8.51 -48.02
C LEU A 1027 -26.62 -8.07 -46.56
N ASN A 1028 -26.54 -9.01 -45.62
CA ASN A 1028 -26.32 -8.72 -44.22
C ASN A 1028 -24.82 -8.69 -43.96
N VAL A 1029 -24.30 -7.50 -43.65
CA VAL A 1029 -22.87 -7.22 -43.60
C VAL A 1029 -22.46 -6.68 -42.25
N ARG A 1030 -21.30 -7.11 -41.75
CA ARG A 1030 -20.64 -6.48 -40.60
C ARG A 1030 -19.13 -6.61 -40.70
N LEU A 1031 -18.44 -5.76 -39.95
CA LEU A 1031 -16.98 -5.85 -39.76
C LEU A 1031 -16.64 -6.36 -38.36
N ARG A 1032 -15.55 -7.11 -38.26
CA ARG A 1032 -14.93 -7.52 -37.00
C ARG A 1032 -13.48 -7.06 -36.98
N LEU A 1033 -13.06 -6.46 -35.87
CA LEU A 1033 -11.66 -6.18 -35.57
C LEU A 1033 -11.12 -7.28 -34.64
N ASP A 1034 -10.08 -8.00 -35.06
CA ASP A 1034 -9.40 -8.96 -34.19
C ASP A 1034 -8.45 -8.28 -33.19
N ARG A 1035 -7.71 -9.02 -32.36
CA ARG A 1035 -6.77 -8.47 -31.36
C ARG A 1035 -5.59 -7.70 -31.98
N ASN A 1036 -5.27 -7.97 -33.23
CA ASN A 1036 -4.21 -7.32 -34.01
C ASN A 1036 -4.77 -6.19 -34.89
N ASN A 1037 -6.02 -5.76 -34.65
CA ASN A 1037 -6.73 -4.76 -35.44
C ASN A 1037 -6.88 -5.12 -36.92
N ASN A 1038 -6.80 -6.40 -37.29
CA ASN A 1038 -7.15 -6.82 -38.65
C ASN A 1038 -8.67 -6.76 -38.83
N VAL A 1039 -9.10 -6.35 -40.02
CA VAL A 1039 -10.50 -6.19 -40.38
C VAL A 1039 -10.97 -7.47 -41.10
N SER A 1040 -12.01 -8.13 -40.59
CA SER A 1040 -12.70 -9.20 -41.30
C SER A 1040 -14.10 -8.77 -41.68
N LEU A 1041 -14.45 -8.94 -42.95
CA LEU A 1041 -15.79 -8.76 -43.47
C LEU A 1041 -16.61 -10.03 -43.23
N TYR A 1042 -17.81 -9.88 -42.67
CA TYR A 1042 -18.80 -10.94 -42.63
C TYR A 1042 -19.97 -10.56 -43.53
N VAL A 1043 -20.34 -11.47 -44.44
CA VAL A 1043 -21.45 -11.29 -45.37
C VAL A 1043 -22.33 -12.53 -45.32
N ASN A 1044 -23.61 -12.37 -44.95
CA ASN A 1044 -24.59 -13.47 -44.88
C ASN A 1044 -24.08 -14.71 -44.10
N GLY A 1045 -23.27 -14.51 -43.06
CA GLY A 1045 -22.68 -15.57 -42.23
C GLY A 1045 -21.33 -16.11 -42.70
N LEU A 1046 -20.87 -15.76 -43.90
CA LEU A 1046 -19.51 -16.05 -44.39
C LEU A 1046 -18.51 -15.06 -43.79
N LYS A 1047 -17.22 -15.42 -43.75
CA LYS A 1047 -16.12 -14.60 -43.19
C LYS A 1047 -14.98 -14.49 -44.20
N SER A 1048 -14.48 -13.27 -44.44
CA SER A 1048 -13.26 -13.03 -45.20
C SER A 1048 -12.00 -13.43 -44.42
N ILE A 1049 -10.87 -13.54 -45.14
CA ILE A 1049 -9.55 -13.51 -44.51
C ILE A 1049 -9.41 -12.14 -43.83
N ALA A 1050 -8.71 -12.10 -42.69
CA ALA A 1050 -8.51 -10.85 -41.97
C ALA A 1050 -7.47 -10.02 -42.71
N SER A 1051 -7.85 -8.82 -43.12
CA SER A 1051 -7.00 -7.91 -43.89
C SER A 1051 -6.44 -6.84 -42.96
N THR A 1052 -5.15 -6.54 -43.13
CA THR A 1052 -4.53 -5.38 -42.49
C THR A 1052 -4.97 -4.08 -43.20
N PRO A 1053 -5.13 -2.95 -42.48
CA PRO A 1053 -5.25 -1.64 -43.12
C PRO A 1053 -4.15 -1.42 -44.18
N LYS A 1054 -4.50 -0.84 -45.32
CA LYS A 1054 -3.58 -0.71 -46.46
C LYS A 1054 -2.57 0.43 -46.22
N GLY A 1055 -1.36 0.22 -46.74
CA GLY A 1055 -0.33 1.26 -46.83
C GLY A 1055 -0.59 2.24 -47.97
N VAL A 1056 0.40 3.09 -48.25
CA VAL A 1056 0.34 4.07 -49.34
C VAL A 1056 0.41 3.35 -50.70
N ASP A 1057 -0.48 3.71 -51.63
CA ASP A 1057 -0.41 3.24 -53.02
C ASP A 1057 0.83 3.84 -53.72
N LEU A 1058 1.84 2.98 -53.93
CA LEU A 1058 3.10 3.34 -54.57
C LEU A 1058 2.94 3.70 -56.05
N THR A 1059 1.84 3.31 -56.69
CA THR A 1059 1.60 3.58 -58.11
C THR A 1059 0.89 4.91 -58.36
N SER A 1060 0.29 5.49 -57.31
CA SER A 1060 -0.41 6.78 -57.42
C SER A 1060 0.54 7.93 -57.77
N ASP A 1061 0.03 8.91 -58.52
CA ASP A 1061 0.79 10.09 -58.92
C ASP A 1061 1.30 10.89 -57.72
N ILE A 1062 0.50 10.97 -56.65
CA ILE A 1062 0.91 11.65 -55.41
C ILE A 1062 2.17 11.00 -54.85
N THR A 1063 2.19 9.67 -54.72
CA THR A 1063 3.35 8.95 -54.17
C THR A 1063 4.56 9.06 -55.08
N LYS A 1064 4.39 8.89 -56.40
CA LYS A 1064 5.44 9.06 -57.40
C LYS A 1064 6.13 10.44 -57.28
N GLN A 1065 5.34 11.49 -57.08
CA GLN A 1065 5.85 12.85 -56.89
C GLN A 1065 6.54 13.03 -55.53
N SER A 1066 6.04 12.38 -54.47
CA SER A 1066 6.61 12.44 -53.12
C SER A 1066 7.92 11.65 -52.93
N ILE A 1067 8.22 10.69 -53.82
CA ILE A 1067 9.49 9.93 -53.82
C ILE A 1067 10.52 10.46 -54.81
N TRP A 1068 10.16 11.43 -55.66
CA TRP A 1068 11.09 12.07 -56.60
C TRP A 1068 12.37 12.54 -55.88
N PRO A 1069 13.58 12.22 -56.40
CA PRO A 1069 13.92 11.91 -57.77
C PRO A 1069 14.01 10.41 -58.06
N VAL A 1070 13.57 9.56 -57.13
CA VAL A 1070 13.42 8.12 -57.40
C VAL A 1070 12.31 7.96 -58.42
N THR A 1071 12.60 7.23 -59.50
CA THR A 1071 11.67 6.98 -60.59
C THR A 1071 11.29 5.51 -60.64
N ILE A 1072 9.99 5.26 -60.82
CA ILE A 1072 9.35 3.94 -60.73
C ILE A 1072 8.41 3.70 -61.91
#